data_AF-A0AAE0RL38-F1
#
_entry.id   AF-A0AAE0RL38-F1
#
_cell.length_a   1.000
_cell.length_b   1.000
_cell.length_c   1.000
_cell.angle_alpha   90.00
_cell.angle_beta   90.00
_cell.angle_gamma   90.00
#
_symmetry.space_group_name_H-M   'P 1'
#
loop_
_entity.id
_entity.type
_entity.pdbx_description
1 polymer ?
#
loop_
_entity_poly.entity_id
_entity_poly.type
_entity_poly.pdbx_seq_one_letter_code
_entity_poly.pdbx_strand_id
1 'polypeptide(L)'
;MEERFAFLTEWYDPSAALLRRYQLLYYPKDGSVEMFDVKNQRTFLRRTKYDDLHPEDLFVGNRVIVFSRQLNLIDYGDQYTANKLGSRKERTLAMIKPDAVTKVGSIIQMVYDAGLIVTKAKMTKLPGKQAADFYIEHQSKSFFNNLVQFVSSGPIIVMELMGDEAVSAWRKVLGPTDSGVARKDAPSSLRAQFGTDGTKNAGHGSDSLASAARELEFFFPSTAGHGPTNTAKYQDSTCCIIKPHAVSDSEKQKLCAVGLWTVMAKTKELTEDLRLRIVAAHKSGKGYKTISKCFEVPVATVQSIIKKYMTFRTMKNLRGRGPKPKVTPVLARRIVREVKKNPRITTKAILMNLGSAGGNISRQTVQRTLHTAGFHGHRPRRTPLLQIRHTKARLAIANAHLDKEEDFWSSVLWSDETKIELSGHNDVAFIWCKKGEAFNPKNTIPTVKHGGGNLFWGCFSAGVPGNLITVNGTMKKEQYIKILNNIRQSAEKLSLGHQWTFQNDNDPKHTAKVVKKCHQYCVTSGPAALTGKILSSITEAGFEISALQMFNMDRANAEEFLEVYKGVVTEYTYKRHLSTTSNSQTPNSTMAKTKELSKDTRNKIVDLHQAGKTESAIGKQLGVKKSTVGAIIRKWKTYKTTDNLPRSGAPRKISPRGVKMITRTVSKNPRITRGDLVNDLQRAGTKVTKATISNALRRQGLKSCSARRVPLLKPVHVRARLKFAREHLDDPEEDWENVIWSDETKIELFGKNSTCRVWRRKNAELHPKNTIPTVKHGGGNIMLWGCFSAKGPGRLIRVKERMNGAMYREILSKNLLPSARALKMKRGWVFQHDNDPKHTTRATKEWLRKKHFKVLEWPSQSPDLNPIENLWMELKIRVAQRQPQNIIALEEICMEEWAKLPATSMVAELCSGPCMALEIHSAGAPKKFREFCGPADPEIARHLRPTTLRALYGKNKVQNAVHCTDLPEDGLLEVQYFFKILDG
;
A
#
# COMPACT_ATOMS: atom_id res chain seq x y z
N MET A 1 -20.51 26.90 30.58
CA MET A 1 -21.13 26.90 29.23
C MET A 1 -20.57 25.74 28.42
N GLU A 2 -21.27 25.28 27.39
CA GLU A 2 -20.69 24.34 26.42
C GLU A 2 -19.75 25.10 25.45
N GLU A 3 -18.69 24.45 24.99
CA GLU A 3 -17.76 25.04 24.04
C GLU A 3 -18.41 25.17 22.66
N ARG A 4 -18.43 26.40 22.14
CA ARG A 4 -18.91 26.77 20.81
C ARG A 4 -17.97 27.79 20.18
N PHE A 5 -18.01 27.87 18.85
CA PHE A 5 -17.38 28.94 18.07
C PHE A 5 -18.45 29.71 17.31
N ALA A 6 -18.41 31.04 17.40
CA ALA A 6 -19.34 31.94 16.73
C ALA A 6 -18.67 32.66 15.57
N PHE A 7 -19.38 32.81 14.45
CA PHE A 7 -18.93 33.54 13.26
C PHE A 7 -20.05 34.43 12.73
N LEU A 8 -19.70 35.65 12.30
CA LEU A 8 -20.57 36.45 11.44
C LEU A 8 -20.37 36.00 9.99
N THR A 9 -21.46 35.73 9.30
CA THR A 9 -21.45 35.12 7.96
C THR A 9 -22.41 35.81 7.00
N GLU A 10 -22.05 35.83 5.72
CA GLU A 10 -22.96 36.26 4.64
C GLU A 10 -23.31 35.09 3.73
N TRP A 11 -24.57 35.06 3.34
CA TRP A 11 -25.11 34.18 2.30
C TRP A 11 -25.85 35.04 1.27
N TYR A 12 -25.53 34.87 -0.02
CA TYR A 12 -26.34 35.41 -1.10
C TYR A 12 -27.55 34.50 -1.33
N ASP A 13 -28.76 35.02 -1.12
CA ASP A 13 -30.02 34.32 -1.32
C ASP A 13 -30.49 34.49 -2.78
N PRO A 14 -30.30 33.49 -3.67
CA PRO A 14 -30.62 33.65 -5.08
C PRO A 14 -32.12 33.72 -5.35
N SER A 15 -32.96 33.25 -4.41
CA SER A 15 -34.43 33.37 -4.52
C SER A 15 -34.94 34.76 -4.15
N ALA A 16 -34.15 35.54 -3.39
CA ALA A 16 -34.49 36.90 -2.98
C ALA A 16 -33.58 37.97 -3.60
N ALA A 17 -32.58 37.58 -4.41
CA ALA A 17 -31.52 38.43 -4.96
C ALA A 17 -30.77 39.30 -3.92
N LEU A 18 -30.71 38.85 -2.66
CA LEU A 18 -30.27 39.66 -1.52
C LEU A 18 -29.18 38.98 -0.70
N LEU A 19 -28.22 39.78 -0.23
CA LEU A 19 -27.20 39.36 0.72
C LEU A 19 -27.79 39.36 2.15
N ARG A 20 -27.71 38.22 2.85
CA ARG A 20 -28.23 38.04 4.21
C ARG A 20 -27.11 37.75 5.20
N ARG A 21 -27.14 38.39 6.38
CA ARG A 21 -26.20 38.16 7.49
C ARG A 21 -26.74 37.19 8.53
N TYR A 22 -25.94 36.18 8.86
CA TYR A 22 -26.25 35.18 9.88
C TYR A 22 -25.10 35.03 10.87
N GLN A 23 -25.42 34.78 12.14
CA GLN A 23 -24.46 34.28 13.12
C GLN A 23 -24.47 32.75 13.04
N LEU A 24 -23.37 32.15 12.58
CA LEU A 24 -23.16 30.71 12.58
C LEU A 24 -22.51 30.31 13.91
N LEU A 25 -23.09 29.33 14.60
CA LEU A 25 -22.53 28.70 15.78
C LEU A 25 -22.13 27.25 15.44
N TYR A 26 -20.91 26.87 15.78
CA TYR A 26 -20.41 25.50 15.65
C TYR A 26 -20.07 24.92 17.02
N TYR A 27 -20.43 23.67 17.26
CA TYR A 27 -20.23 22.96 18.53
C TYR A 27 -19.21 21.82 18.35
N PRO A 28 -17.91 22.01 18.68
CA PRO A 28 -16.83 21.05 18.36
C PRO A 28 -16.94 19.68 19.02
N LYS A 29 -17.77 19.56 20.05
CA LYS A 29 -17.95 18.35 20.87
C LYS A 29 -18.81 17.29 20.20
N ASP A 30 -19.72 17.68 19.30
CA ASP A 30 -20.65 16.77 18.62
C ASP A 30 -20.75 16.99 17.09
N GLY A 31 -20.13 18.05 16.56
CA GLY A 31 -20.18 18.39 15.14
C GLY A 31 -21.53 18.97 14.72
N SER A 32 -22.24 19.66 15.63
CA SER A 32 -23.48 20.36 15.30
C SER A 32 -23.27 21.83 14.94
N VAL A 33 -24.15 22.32 14.05
CA VAL A 33 -24.23 23.69 13.56
C VAL A 33 -25.60 24.29 13.88
N GLU A 34 -25.63 25.58 14.12
CA GLU A 34 -26.83 26.37 14.40
C GLU A 34 -26.65 27.75 13.76
N MET A 35 -27.72 28.35 13.20
CA MET A 35 -27.65 29.66 12.56
C MET A 35 -28.74 30.58 13.08
N PHE A 36 -28.38 31.81 13.43
CA PHE A 36 -29.30 32.88 13.79
C PHE A 36 -29.31 33.97 12.71
N ASP A 37 -30.51 34.40 12.32
CA ASP A 37 -30.75 35.54 11.43
C ASP A 37 -30.53 36.83 12.24
N VAL A 38 -29.43 37.54 11.95
CA VAL A 38 -29.00 38.70 12.76
C VAL A 38 -29.96 39.88 12.61
N LYS A 39 -30.58 40.03 11.43
CA LYS A 39 -31.53 41.12 11.16
C LYS A 39 -32.88 40.86 11.82
N ASN A 40 -33.37 39.63 11.78
CA ASN A 40 -34.71 39.27 12.27
C ASN A 40 -34.71 38.58 13.65
N GLN A 41 -33.57 38.56 14.34
CA GLN A 41 -33.38 38.05 15.71
C GLN A 41 -34.03 36.68 15.98
N ARG A 42 -33.92 35.76 15.02
CA ARG A 42 -34.57 34.44 15.04
C ARG A 42 -33.63 33.32 14.62
N THR A 43 -33.84 32.13 15.15
CA THR A 43 -33.13 30.92 14.70
C THR A 43 -33.53 30.60 13.25
N PHE A 44 -32.56 30.60 12.34
CA PHE A 44 -32.73 30.22 10.93
C PHE A 44 -32.49 28.72 10.73
N LEU A 45 -31.51 28.15 11.43
CA LEU A 45 -31.22 26.72 11.49
C LEU A 45 -31.05 26.33 12.96
N ARG A 46 -31.94 25.49 13.49
CA ARG A 46 -31.80 24.95 14.86
C ARG A 46 -30.59 24.01 14.92
N ARG A 47 -29.93 23.91 16.09
CA ARG A 47 -28.77 23.02 16.32
C ARG A 47 -28.96 21.62 15.73
N THR A 48 -28.27 21.35 14.63
CA THR A 48 -28.37 20.13 13.82
C THR A 48 -26.98 19.57 13.57
N LYS A 49 -26.81 18.24 13.68
CA LYS A 49 -25.53 17.57 13.43
C LYS A 49 -25.16 17.64 11.93
N TYR A 50 -23.95 18.08 11.62
CA TYR A 50 -23.48 18.28 10.25
C TYR A 50 -22.01 17.86 10.12
N ASP A 51 -21.82 16.59 9.72
CA ASP A 51 -20.50 15.93 9.74
C ASP A 51 -19.51 16.44 8.67
N ASP A 52 -19.98 17.19 7.68
CA ASP A 52 -19.20 17.68 6.54
C ASP A 52 -18.46 19.01 6.82
N LEU A 53 -18.58 19.59 8.02
CA LEU A 53 -17.89 20.84 8.42
C LEU A 53 -16.86 20.56 9.52
N HIS A 54 -15.59 20.89 9.27
CA HIS A 54 -14.49 20.56 10.18
C HIS A 54 -13.93 21.81 10.90
N PRO A 55 -13.31 21.65 12.10
CA PRO A 55 -12.74 22.77 12.83
C PRO A 55 -11.54 23.47 12.15
N GLU A 56 -11.10 22.99 10.99
CA GLU A 56 -10.03 23.55 10.17
C GLU A 56 -10.56 24.54 9.12
N ASP A 57 -11.85 24.44 8.76
CA ASP A 57 -12.55 25.34 7.83
C ASP A 57 -13.04 26.63 8.51
N LEU A 58 -12.99 26.66 9.85
CA LEU A 58 -13.54 27.71 10.69
C LEU A 58 -12.51 28.82 10.95
N PHE A 59 -12.32 29.69 9.96
CA PHE A 59 -11.50 30.90 10.04
C PHE A 59 -12.09 32.02 9.17
N VAL A 60 -11.82 33.28 9.55
CA VAL A 60 -12.30 34.47 8.82
C VAL A 60 -11.69 34.53 7.41
N GLY A 61 -12.49 34.91 6.43
CA GLY A 61 -12.12 34.91 5.00
C GLY A 61 -12.26 33.55 4.31
N ASN A 62 -12.76 32.50 4.98
CA ASN A 62 -13.11 31.23 4.33
C ASN A 62 -14.56 31.19 3.83
N ARG A 63 -14.84 30.32 2.85
CA ARG A 63 -16.20 30.01 2.38
C ARG A 63 -16.53 28.55 2.71
N VAL A 64 -17.55 28.36 3.56
CA VAL A 64 -17.99 27.04 4.02
C VAL A 64 -19.35 26.68 3.43
N ILE A 65 -19.63 25.38 3.25
CA ILE A 65 -20.92 24.90 2.79
C ILE A 65 -21.69 24.31 3.98
N VAL A 66 -22.92 24.76 4.20
CA VAL A 66 -23.82 24.23 5.24
C VAL A 66 -25.20 24.01 4.62
N PHE A 67 -25.66 22.75 4.59
CA PHE A 67 -26.93 22.34 3.96
C PHE A 67 -27.15 22.97 2.56
N SER A 68 -26.14 22.82 1.69
CA SER A 68 -26.10 23.36 0.32
C SER A 68 -26.13 24.89 0.19
N ARG A 69 -25.88 25.64 1.27
CA ARG A 69 -25.68 27.10 1.24
C ARG A 69 -24.20 27.43 1.39
N GLN A 70 -23.67 28.25 0.49
CA GLN A 70 -22.30 28.76 0.57
C GLN A 70 -22.28 30.00 1.49
N LEU A 71 -21.68 29.87 2.67
CA LEU A 71 -21.54 30.94 3.66
C LEU A 71 -20.12 31.49 3.62
N ASN A 72 -19.96 32.80 3.43
CA ASN A 72 -18.68 33.48 3.64
C ASN A 72 -18.52 33.76 5.14
N LEU A 73 -17.40 33.37 5.76
CA LEU A 73 -17.07 33.73 7.14
C LEU A 73 -16.37 35.11 7.15
N ILE A 74 -17.00 36.14 7.71
CA ILE A 74 -16.54 37.54 7.59
C ILE A 74 -15.80 38.00 8.84
N ASP A 75 -16.28 37.58 10.01
CA ASP A 75 -15.74 38.00 11.30
C ASP A 75 -16.05 36.95 12.37
N TYR A 76 -15.41 37.05 13.53
CA TYR A 76 -15.71 36.25 14.70
C TYR A 76 -16.95 36.79 15.42
N GLY A 77 -17.90 35.90 15.73
CA GLY A 77 -19.16 36.26 16.36
C GLY A 77 -19.08 36.52 17.87
N ASP A 78 -17.92 36.26 18.50
CA ASP A 78 -17.58 36.68 19.86
C ASP A 78 -16.06 36.73 20.09
N GLN A 79 -15.62 37.52 21.08
CA GLN A 79 -14.20 37.70 21.43
C GLN A 79 -13.53 36.38 21.90
N TYR A 80 -14.30 35.44 22.44
CA TYR A 80 -13.78 34.12 22.82
C TYR A 80 -13.32 33.35 21.58
N THR A 81 -14.14 33.36 20.52
CA THR A 81 -13.81 32.74 19.25
C THR A 81 -12.65 33.47 18.57
N ALA A 82 -12.62 34.81 18.59
CA ALA A 82 -11.49 35.60 18.09
C ALA A 82 -10.18 35.24 18.82
N ASN A 83 -10.16 35.21 20.15
CA ASN A 83 -8.97 34.88 20.93
C ASN A 83 -8.50 33.42 20.77
N LYS A 84 -9.40 32.51 20.34
CA LYS A 84 -9.11 31.07 20.28
C LYS A 84 -8.90 30.52 18.87
N LEU A 85 -9.36 31.24 17.85
CA LEU A 85 -9.23 30.89 16.42
C LEU A 85 -8.55 31.99 15.58
N GLY A 86 -8.32 33.20 16.12
CA GLY A 86 -7.70 34.33 15.41
C GLY A 86 -6.21 34.16 15.12
N SER A 87 -5.51 33.24 15.79
CA SER A 87 -4.09 32.96 15.54
C SER A 87 -3.86 32.00 14.36
N ARG A 88 -4.72 32.03 13.33
CA ARG A 88 -4.76 31.02 12.25
C ARG A 88 -4.69 31.66 10.87
N LYS A 89 -3.66 31.29 10.11
CA LYS A 89 -3.56 31.43 8.64
C LYS A 89 -3.82 32.84 8.09
N GLU A 90 -2.83 33.71 8.24
CA GLU A 90 -2.70 34.93 7.41
C GLU A 90 -2.49 34.58 5.93
N ARG A 91 -2.58 35.58 5.05
CA ARG A 91 -2.11 35.52 3.66
C ARG A 91 -1.11 36.65 3.36
N THR A 92 -0.15 36.39 2.47
CA THR A 92 0.82 37.39 1.96
C THR A 92 1.14 37.17 0.48
N LEU A 93 1.53 38.23 -0.23
CA LEU A 93 2.15 38.08 -1.54
C LEU A 93 3.62 37.69 -1.38
N ALA A 94 4.02 36.62 -2.06
CA ALA A 94 5.41 36.35 -2.39
C ALA A 94 5.65 36.55 -3.87
N MET A 95 6.64 37.39 -4.23
CA MET A 95 7.07 37.56 -5.61
C MET A 95 8.56 37.22 -5.75
N ILE A 96 8.88 36.38 -6.73
CA ILE A 96 10.25 36.07 -7.18
C ILE A 96 10.57 37.01 -8.34
N LYS A 97 11.69 37.73 -8.23
CA LYS A 97 12.18 38.69 -9.23
C LYS A 97 12.92 37.98 -10.39
N PRO A 98 13.13 38.64 -11.55
CA PRO A 98 13.64 37.97 -12.76
C PRO A 98 15.02 37.31 -12.61
N ASP A 99 15.85 37.81 -11.69
CA ASP A 99 17.16 37.25 -11.31
C ASP A 99 17.07 35.86 -10.66
N ALA A 100 15.95 35.51 -10.04
CA ALA A 100 15.79 34.28 -9.27
C ALA A 100 14.69 33.32 -9.78
N VAL A 101 14.00 33.64 -10.89
CA VAL A 101 13.00 32.74 -11.51
C VAL A 101 13.58 31.36 -11.81
N THR A 102 14.84 31.27 -12.25
CA THR A 102 15.54 29.99 -12.50
C THR A 102 15.77 29.14 -11.24
N LYS A 103 15.51 29.69 -10.05
CA LYS A 103 15.67 29.03 -8.74
C LYS A 103 14.33 28.76 -8.04
N VAL A 104 13.21 28.88 -8.76
CA VAL A 104 11.85 28.67 -8.26
C VAL A 104 11.67 27.38 -7.45
N GLY A 105 12.25 26.26 -7.88
CA GLY A 105 12.11 24.98 -7.16
C GLY A 105 12.71 25.01 -5.76
N SER A 106 13.89 25.62 -5.62
CA SER A 106 14.54 25.83 -4.32
C SER A 106 13.78 26.84 -3.46
N ILE A 107 13.25 27.90 -4.08
CA ILE A 107 12.46 28.93 -3.38
C ILE A 107 11.14 28.36 -2.85
N ILE A 108 10.40 27.60 -3.67
CA ILE A 108 9.18 26.92 -3.26
C ILE A 108 9.47 25.84 -2.20
N GLN A 109 10.63 25.17 -2.25
CA GLN A 109 11.03 24.28 -1.16
C GLN A 109 11.29 25.06 0.14
N MET A 110 11.93 26.23 0.11
CA MET A 110 12.09 27.09 1.31
C MET A 110 10.75 27.60 1.85
N VAL A 111 9.76 27.90 1.00
CA VAL A 111 8.39 28.27 1.40
C VAL A 111 7.74 27.12 2.19
N TYR A 112 7.77 25.90 1.65
CA TYR A 112 7.21 24.72 2.34
C TYR A 112 8.01 24.34 3.60
N ASP A 113 9.34 24.49 3.60
CA ASP A 113 10.19 24.21 4.76
C ASP A 113 10.02 25.25 5.88
N ALA A 114 9.59 26.47 5.54
CA ALA A 114 9.13 27.49 6.49
C ALA A 114 7.69 27.24 7.01
N GLY A 115 7.00 26.19 6.56
CA GLY A 115 5.65 25.84 6.96
C GLY A 115 4.54 26.61 6.24
N LEU A 116 4.87 27.43 5.25
CA LEU A 116 3.90 28.18 4.44
C LEU A 116 3.32 27.32 3.32
N ILE A 117 2.05 27.54 3.01
CA ILE A 117 1.30 26.83 1.96
C ILE A 117 1.11 27.80 0.79
N VAL A 118 1.57 27.43 -0.40
CA VAL A 118 1.20 28.12 -1.65
C VAL A 118 -0.27 27.83 -1.94
N THR A 119 -1.12 28.85 -2.06
CA THR A 119 -2.57 28.72 -2.33
C THR A 119 -2.98 29.25 -3.71
N LYS A 120 -2.22 30.20 -4.27
CA LYS A 120 -2.23 30.59 -5.70
C LYS A 120 -0.78 30.74 -6.18
N ALA A 121 -0.52 30.51 -7.46
CA ALA A 121 0.75 30.85 -8.09
C ALA A 121 0.56 31.16 -9.58
N LYS A 122 1.29 32.13 -10.13
CA LYS A 122 1.30 32.50 -11.56
C LYS A 122 2.66 33.07 -11.96
N MET A 123 3.13 32.77 -13.17
CA MET A 123 4.26 33.43 -13.82
C MET A 123 3.74 34.46 -14.82
N THR A 124 4.20 35.70 -14.70
CA THR A 124 3.74 36.86 -15.47
C THR A 124 4.92 37.76 -15.83
N LYS A 125 4.76 38.69 -16.78
CA LYS A 125 5.74 39.74 -17.08
C LYS A 125 5.02 41.08 -17.08
N LEU A 126 5.42 41.98 -16.18
CA LEU A 126 4.81 43.30 -16.05
C LEU A 126 5.38 44.26 -17.12
N PRO A 127 4.54 44.87 -17.98
CA PRO A 127 4.92 46.05 -18.74
C PRO A 127 5.35 47.20 -17.81
N GLY A 128 6.22 48.10 -18.28
CA GLY A 128 6.76 49.20 -17.47
C GLY A 128 5.71 50.04 -16.74
N LYS A 129 4.53 50.24 -17.37
CA LYS A 129 3.38 50.89 -16.72
C LYS A 129 2.87 50.09 -15.51
N GLN A 130 2.51 48.82 -15.69
CA GLN A 130 2.01 47.98 -14.59
C GLN A 130 3.05 47.77 -13.48
N ALA A 131 4.34 47.73 -13.81
CA ALA A 131 5.42 47.68 -12.81
C ALA A 131 5.57 48.99 -12.04
N ALA A 132 5.32 50.15 -12.67
CA ALA A 132 5.26 51.45 -11.99
C ALA A 132 3.99 51.59 -11.13
N ASP A 133 2.83 51.13 -11.64
CA ASP A 133 1.55 51.10 -10.90
C ASP A 133 1.67 50.21 -9.64
N PHE A 134 2.30 49.04 -9.75
CA PHE A 134 2.55 48.13 -8.63
C PHE A 134 3.50 48.72 -7.57
N TYR A 135 4.54 49.45 -8.00
CA TYR A 135 5.52 50.09 -7.10
C TYR A 135 5.25 51.57 -6.82
N ILE A 136 4.02 52.07 -7.02
CA ILE A 136 3.69 53.51 -6.97
C ILE A 136 4.11 54.19 -5.65
N GLU A 137 4.06 53.45 -4.53
CA GLU A 137 4.50 53.90 -3.19
C GLU A 137 6.02 54.15 -3.07
N HIS A 138 6.77 53.87 -4.15
CA HIS A 138 8.20 54.12 -4.26
C HIS A 138 8.53 55.14 -5.36
N GLN A 139 7.54 55.75 -6.03
CA GLN A 139 7.76 56.68 -7.16
C GLN A 139 8.71 57.85 -6.83
N SER A 140 8.74 58.30 -5.57
CA SER A 140 9.62 59.37 -5.07
C SER A 140 11.05 58.92 -4.69
N LYS A 141 11.42 57.65 -4.92
CA LYS A 141 12.75 57.10 -4.58
C LYS A 141 13.68 57.09 -5.78
N SER A 142 14.94 57.47 -5.58
CA SER A 142 15.96 57.51 -6.64
C SER A 142 16.19 56.16 -7.36
N PHE A 143 15.93 55.03 -6.69
CA PHE A 143 16.04 53.69 -7.28
C PHE A 143 14.79 53.25 -8.07
N PHE A 144 13.69 54.01 -8.04
CA PHE A 144 12.39 53.59 -8.61
C PHE A 144 12.47 53.22 -10.08
N ASN A 145 13.03 54.10 -10.91
CA ASN A 145 13.15 53.86 -12.35
C ASN A 145 13.96 52.59 -12.66
N ASN A 146 15.04 52.35 -11.91
CA ASN A 146 15.88 51.16 -12.05
C ASN A 146 15.16 49.89 -11.57
N LEU A 147 14.35 49.97 -10.51
CA LEU A 147 13.53 48.87 -10.02
C LEU A 147 12.42 48.50 -11.01
N VAL A 148 11.71 49.50 -11.56
CA VAL A 148 10.66 49.31 -12.58
C VAL A 148 11.27 48.71 -13.86
N GLN A 149 12.36 49.27 -14.38
CA GLN A 149 13.08 48.71 -15.53
C GLN A 149 13.54 47.27 -15.27
N PHE A 150 14.08 46.97 -14.09
CA PHE A 150 14.54 45.62 -13.76
C PHE A 150 13.39 44.63 -13.68
N VAL A 151 12.30 44.95 -12.97
CA VAL A 151 11.13 44.05 -12.82
C VAL A 151 10.41 43.85 -14.16
N SER A 152 10.41 44.84 -15.05
CA SER A 152 9.88 44.71 -16.42
C SER A 152 10.82 44.01 -17.41
N SER A 153 12.07 43.72 -17.05
CA SER A 153 13.05 43.13 -17.99
C SER A 153 12.71 41.69 -18.37
N GLY A 154 12.24 40.88 -17.42
CA GLY A 154 11.99 39.45 -17.57
C GLY A 154 10.69 38.99 -16.90
N PRO A 155 10.44 37.66 -16.84
CA PRO A 155 9.32 37.11 -16.09
C PRO A 155 9.52 37.28 -14.58
N ILE A 156 8.41 37.31 -13.85
CA ILE A 156 8.32 37.19 -12.39
C ILE A 156 7.39 36.03 -12.04
N ILE A 157 7.56 35.45 -10.85
CA ILE A 157 6.60 34.48 -10.31
C ILE A 157 5.96 35.07 -9.08
N VAL A 158 4.64 35.14 -9.07
CA VAL A 158 3.82 35.61 -7.94
C VAL A 158 3.09 34.45 -7.29
N MET A 159 2.96 34.49 -5.97
CA MET A 159 2.34 33.44 -5.16
C MET A 159 1.53 34.07 -4.02
N GLU A 160 0.32 33.55 -3.79
CA GLU A 160 -0.39 33.73 -2.53
C GLU A 160 0.16 32.67 -1.55
N LEU A 161 0.75 33.12 -0.45
CA LEU A 161 1.21 32.23 0.63
C LEU A 161 0.26 32.34 1.82
N MET A 162 -0.16 31.19 2.35
CA MET A 162 -1.03 31.07 3.52
C MET A 162 -0.28 30.35 4.66
N GLY A 163 -0.37 30.88 5.88
CA GLY A 163 0.25 30.28 7.05
C GLY A 163 0.13 31.17 8.30
N ASP A 164 0.52 30.63 9.44
CA ASP A 164 0.49 31.39 10.70
C ASP A 164 1.61 32.46 10.66
N GLU A 165 1.28 33.72 10.94
CA GLU A 165 2.15 34.90 10.74
C GLU A 165 2.78 34.99 9.33
N ALA A 166 2.02 34.65 8.27
CA ALA A 166 2.52 34.53 6.88
C ALA A 166 3.37 35.72 6.41
N VAL A 167 2.99 36.97 6.72
CA VAL A 167 3.76 38.17 6.32
C VAL A 167 5.14 38.17 7.00
N SER A 168 5.18 37.92 8.30
CA SER A 168 6.40 37.83 9.11
C SER A 168 7.29 36.67 8.65
N ALA A 169 6.70 35.49 8.46
CA ALA A 169 7.36 34.28 8.02
C ALA A 169 8.00 34.44 6.62
N TRP A 170 7.28 35.03 5.65
CA TRP A 170 7.84 35.27 4.32
C TRP A 170 8.96 36.33 4.33
N ARG A 171 8.79 37.44 5.07
CA ARG A 171 9.86 38.45 5.25
C ARG A 171 11.11 37.84 5.89
N LYS A 172 10.95 36.87 6.80
CA LYS A 172 12.06 36.11 7.41
C LYS A 172 12.75 35.16 6.43
N VAL A 173 12.02 34.54 5.49
CA VAL A 173 12.61 33.74 4.40
C VAL A 173 13.38 34.64 3.41
N LEU A 174 12.87 35.85 3.13
CA LEU A 174 13.57 36.85 2.32
C LEU A 174 14.86 37.34 2.99
N GLY A 175 14.78 37.84 4.23
CA GLY A 175 15.88 38.52 4.91
C GLY A 175 16.09 39.97 4.46
N PRO A 176 17.20 40.62 4.88
CA PRO A 176 17.49 42.02 4.60
C PRO A 176 17.39 42.40 3.12
N THR A 177 16.91 43.61 2.83
CA THR A 177 16.65 44.07 1.45
C THR A 177 17.92 44.19 0.61
N ASP A 178 19.05 44.55 1.21
CA ASP A 178 20.36 44.49 0.56
C ASP A 178 20.96 43.09 0.70
N SER A 179 21.39 42.50 -0.43
CA SER A 179 21.98 41.15 -0.45
C SER A 179 23.38 41.07 0.17
N GLY A 180 24.14 42.17 0.22
CA GLY A 180 25.42 42.24 0.94
C GLY A 180 25.24 42.18 2.46
N VAL A 181 24.21 42.85 2.99
CA VAL A 181 23.77 42.74 4.39
C VAL A 181 23.16 41.35 4.66
N ALA A 182 22.28 40.85 3.79
CA ALA A 182 21.67 39.53 3.96
C ALA A 182 22.71 38.40 4.04
N ARG A 183 23.78 38.46 3.22
CA ARG A 183 24.91 37.50 3.27
C ARG A 183 25.67 37.49 4.60
N LYS A 184 25.59 38.56 5.41
CA LYS A 184 26.19 38.64 6.76
C LYS A 184 25.21 38.21 7.83
N ASP A 185 24.02 38.82 7.83
CA ASP A 185 23.09 38.77 8.96
C ASP A 185 22.13 37.56 8.89
N ALA A 186 21.85 37.08 7.69
CA ALA A 186 20.91 35.99 7.43
C ALA A 186 21.38 35.11 6.24
N PRO A 187 22.55 34.46 6.31
CA PRO A 187 23.18 33.79 5.16
C PRO A 187 22.36 32.65 4.53
N SER A 188 21.36 32.12 5.23
CA SER A 188 20.40 31.13 4.70
C SER A 188 19.16 31.74 4.05
N SER A 189 19.02 33.07 3.99
CA SER A 189 17.86 33.73 3.40
C SER A 189 17.87 33.69 1.87
N LEU A 190 16.71 33.86 1.26
CA LEU A 190 16.55 33.92 -0.20
C LEU A 190 17.40 35.05 -0.81
N ARG A 191 17.40 36.23 -0.18
CA ARG A 191 18.17 37.40 -0.65
C ARG A 191 19.68 37.22 -0.48
N ALA A 192 20.13 36.44 0.51
CA ALA A 192 21.54 36.08 0.69
C ALA A 192 22.02 35.06 -0.36
N GLN A 193 21.21 34.03 -0.62
CA GLN A 193 21.53 32.92 -1.52
C GLN A 193 21.43 33.27 -3.02
N PHE A 194 20.47 34.10 -3.41
CA PHE A 194 20.13 34.32 -4.82
C PHE A 194 20.15 35.78 -5.28
N GLY A 195 20.16 36.75 -4.36
CA GLY A 195 20.18 38.17 -4.71
C GLY A 195 21.61 38.68 -4.97
N THR A 196 21.75 39.55 -5.97
CA THR A 196 23.01 40.20 -6.35
C THR A 196 23.24 41.46 -5.50
N ASP A 197 22.32 42.42 -5.58
CA ASP A 197 22.40 43.78 -5.02
C ASP A 197 21.04 44.21 -4.45
N GLY A 198 20.94 45.39 -3.81
CA GLY A 198 19.70 45.86 -3.19
C GLY A 198 18.49 46.06 -4.13
N THR A 199 18.70 46.17 -5.45
CA THR A 199 17.61 46.22 -6.46
C THR A 199 17.32 44.82 -7.00
N LYS A 200 18.38 44.11 -7.42
CA LYS A 200 18.37 42.71 -7.88
C LYS A 200 18.55 41.77 -6.69
N ASN A 201 17.56 41.77 -5.82
CA ASN A 201 17.56 41.03 -4.56
C ASN A 201 16.65 39.79 -4.59
N ALA A 202 16.46 39.14 -5.74
CA ALA A 202 15.76 37.85 -5.93
C ALA A 202 14.26 37.76 -5.51
N GLY A 203 13.76 38.59 -4.59
CA GLY A 203 12.40 38.46 -4.09
C GLY A 203 11.84 39.68 -3.35
N HIS A 204 10.53 39.80 -3.45
CA HIS A 204 9.67 40.81 -2.83
C HIS A 204 8.61 40.13 -1.96
N GLY A 205 8.15 40.84 -0.94
CA GLY A 205 7.12 40.39 -0.03
C GLY A 205 6.57 41.57 0.74
N SER A 206 5.26 41.55 0.97
CA SER A 206 4.49 42.62 1.61
C SER A 206 5.11 43.06 2.94
N ASP A 207 4.87 44.30 3.35
CA ASP A 207 5.29 44.83 4.66
C ASP A 207 4.22 44.76 5.74
N SER A 208 2.97 44.57 5.34
CA SER A 208 1.79 44.56 6.20
C SER A 208 0.68 43.72 5.57
N LEU A 209 -0.36 43.38 6.34
CA LEU A 209 -1.56 42.73 5.81
C LEU A 209 -2.33 43.63 4.82
N ALA A 210 -2.21 44.96 4.96
CA ALA A 210 -2.86 45.93 4.08
C ALA A 210 -2.15 46.06 2.72
N SER A 211 -0.80 46.04 2.69
CA SER A 211 -0.08 45.92 1.42
C SER A 211 -0.34 44.55 0.79
N ALA A 212 -0.26 43.46 1.56
CA ALA A 212 -0.56 42.11 1.10
C ALA A 212 -1.93 41.98 0.42
N ALA A 213 -2.99 42.55 0.99
CA ALA A 213 -4.33 42.48 0.41
C ALA A 213 -4.41 43.17 -0.96
N ARG A 214 -3.84 44.39 -1.10
CA ARG A 214 -3.80 45.13 -2.37
C ARG A 214 -2.93 44.44 -3.41
N GLU A 215 -1.75 43.99 -2.99
CA GLU A 215 -0.78 43.27 -3.82
C GLU A 215 -1.37 41.94 -4.35
N LEU A 216 -2.13 41.21 -3.52
CA LEU A 216 -2.81 39.98 -3.93
C LEU A 216 -3.99 40.24 -4.88
N GLU A 217 -4.79 41.28 -4.66
CA GLU A 217 -5.91 41.64 -5.57
C GLU A 217 -5.39 42.12 -6.94
N PHE A 218 -4.22 42.79 -6.99
CA PHE A 218 -3.57 43.18 -8.24
C PHE A 218 -3.16 41.98 -9.11
N PHE A 219 -2.62 40.91 -8.52
CA PHE A 219 -2.18 39.72 -9.25
C PHE A 219 -3.24 38.62 -9.41
N PHE A 220 -4.18 38.53 -8.47
CA PHE A 220 -5.15 37.45 -8.37
C PHE A 220 -6.57 37.95 -8.01
N PRO A 221 -7.15 38.86 -8.82
CA PRO A 221 -8.38 39.59 -8.50
C PRO A 221 -9.56 38.68 -8.12
N SER A 222 -10.43 39.21 -7.26
CA SER A 222 -11.58 38.52 -6.66
C SER A 222 -12.89 38.73 -7.42
N THR A 223 -12.86 39.54 -8.47
CA THR A 223 -13.98 39.86 -9.38
C THR A 223 -13.55 39.65 -10.84
N ALA A 224 -14.45 39.84 -11.81
CA ALA A 224 -14.21 39.58 -13.25
C ALA A 224 -13.22 40.56 -13.95
N GLY A 225 -12.33 41.20 -13.20
CA GLY A 225 -11.15 41.90 -13.74
C GLY A 225 -10.04 40.91 -14.08
N HIS A 226 -9.30 41.17 -15.16
CA HIS A 226 -8.20 40.31 -15.57
C HIS A 226 -6.89 40.82 -14.93
N GLY A 227 -6.22 39.96 -14.16
CA GLY A 227 -4.88 40.25 -13.65
C GLY A 227 -3.81 40.21 -14.75
N PRO A 228 -2.53 40.55 -14.44
CA PRO A 228 -1.43 40.49 -15.39
C PRO A 228 -1.36 39.18 -16.18
N THR A 229 -1.15 39.30 -17.49
CA THR A 229 -1.13 38.17 -18.43
C THR A 229 -0.02 37.19 -18.05
N ASN A 230 -0.26 35.89 -18.25
CA ASN A 230 0.77 34.88 -18.07
C ASN A 230 1.90 35.02 -19.12
N THR A 231 2.98 34.27 -18.94
CA THR A 231 4.19 34.32 -19.79
C THR A 231 4.29 33.21 -20.84
N ALA A 232 3.20 32.48 -21.10
CA ALA A 232 3.25 31.34 -22.01
C ALA A 232 3.59 31.76 -23.44
N LYS A 233 4.50 31.01 -24.08
CA LYS A 233 5.02 31.28 -25.42
C LYS A 233 4.22 30.55 -26.50
N TYR A 234 3.62 29.40 -26.16
CA TYR A 234 2.79 28.55 -27.02
C TYR A 234 3.50 28.07 -28.32
N GLN A 235 4.81 27.81 -28.24
CA GLN A 235 5.67 27.41 -29.37
C GLN A 235 6.75 26.45 -28.86
N ASP A 236 7.09 25.39 -29.61
CA ASP A 236 8.13 24.38 -29.29
C ASP A 236 8.11 23.81 -27.84
N SER A 237 6.93 23.81 -27.23
CA SER A 237 6.71 23.58 -25.80
C SER A 237 6.03 22.24 -25.50
N THR A 238 6.17 21.78 -24.25
CA THR A 238 5.38 20.66 -23.70
C THR A 238 4.77 21.06 -22.35
N CYS A 239 3.56 20.58 -22.07
CA CYS A 239 2.90 20.83 -20.79
C CYS A 239 3.42 19.84 -19.74
N CYS A 240 3.57 20.31 -18.51
CA CYS A 240 3.83 19.47 -17.34
C CYS A 240 2.89 19.86 -16.20
N ILE A 241 2.16 18.89 -15.63
CA ILE A 241 1.29 19.13 -14.47
C ILE A 241 1.84 18.37 -13.27
N ILE A 242 2.26 19.10 -12.24
CA ILE A 242 2.54 18.52 -10.93
C ILE A 242 1.19 18.25 -10.26
N LYS A 243 0.87 16.97 -10.06
CA LYS A 243 -0.46 16.51 -9.63
C LYS A 243 -0.68 16.73 -8.13
N PRO A 244 -1.93 16.84 -7.63
CA PRO A 244 -2.19 17.30 -6.26
C PRO A 244 -1.50 16.51 -5.15
N HIS A 245 -1.39 15.18 -5.27
CA HIS A 245 -0.62 14.35 -4.33
C HIS A 245 0.89 14.68 -4.24
N ALA A 246 1.43 15.46 -5.16
CA ALA A 246 2.81 15.97 -5.17
C ALA A 246 2.91 17.44 -4.73
N VAL A 247 1.83 18.22 -4.90
CA VAL A 247 1.68 19.60 -4.40
C VAL A 247 1.42 19.64 -2.90
N SER A 248 0.50 18.81 -2.39
CA SER A 248 0.16 18.74 -0.97
C SER A 248 -0.03 17.29 -0.50
N ASP A 249 0.83 16.81 0.42
CA ASP A 249 0.69 15.49 1.06
C ASP A 249 0.24 15.67 2.52
N SER A 250 -1.03 16.02 2.70
CA SER A 250 -1.68 16.40 3.97
C SER A 250 -1.92 15.23 4.95
N GLU A 251 -1.03 14.22 4.99
CA GLU A 251 -1.17 13.08 5.89
C GLU A 251 0.14 12.63 6.59
N LYS A 252 0.08 12.65 7.94
CA LYS A 252 0.90 11.86 8.89
C LYS A 252 2.33 12.34 9.19
N GLN A 253 2.42 13.41 9.98
CA GLN A 253 3.29 13.31 11.16
C GLN A 253 2.72 12.23 12.11
N LYS A 254 3.39 11.07 12.25
CA LYS A 254 3.80 10.45 13.55
C LYS A 254 4.25 8.98 13.46
N LEU A 255 5.31 8.71 14.24
CA LEU A 255 5.74 7.44 14.85
C LEU A 255 6.42 6.35 13.99
N CYS A 256 7.73 6.22 14.28
CA CYS A 256 8.54 5.00 14.14
C CYS A 256 8.53 4.24 15.50
N ALA A 257 9.03 3.01 15.72
CA ALA A 257 9.75 2.06 14.88
C ALA A 257 9.64 0.59 15.41
N VAL A 258 10.25 -0.36 14.67
CA VAL A 258 10.87 -1.64 15.12
C VAL A 258 10.09 -2.67 15.98
N GLY A 259 10.00 -3.90 15.45
CA GLY A 259 10.64 -5.04 16.15
C GLY A 259 9.80 -6.23 16.65
N LEU A 260 10.34 -7.45 16.47
CA LEU A 260 9.81 -8.72 16.99
C LEU A 260 10.92 -9.60 17.64
N TRP A 261 10.56 -10.30 18.72
CA TRP A 261 11.34 -11.04 19.73
C TRP A 261 11.38 -12.59 19.48
N THR A 262 12.13 -13.34 20.31
CA THR A 262 12.02 -14.82 20.62
C THR A 262 12.57 -15.90 19.64
N VAL A 263 13.42 -16.83 20.13
CA VAL A 263 13.11 -18.27 20.45
C VAL A 263 14.39 -19.13 20.75
N MET A 264 14.48 -19.62 22.00
CA MET A 264 15.07 -20.89 22.57
C MET A 264 16.45 -21.49 22.22
N ALA A 265 17.16 -21.96 23.27
CA ALA A 265 18.02 -23.15 23.26
C ALA A 265 18.41 -23.73 24.67
N LYS A 266 18.22 -25.05 24.88
CA LYS A 266 18.87 -25.98 25.85
C LYS A 266 18.77 -25.68 27.39
N THR A 267 18.75 -26.74 28.20
CA THR A 267 18.82 -26.73 29.69
C THR A 267 19.85 -27.74 30.20
N LYS A 268 20.27 -27.62 31.48
CA LYS A 268 21.14 -28.55 32.22
C LYS A 268 20.37 -29.12 33.42
N GLU A 269 19.83 -30.34 33.35
CA GLU A 269 19.15 -30.99 34.49
C GLU A 269 19.44 -32.50 34.52
N LEU A 270 19.65 -33.05 35.72
CA LEU A 270 19.87 -34.48 35.97
C LEU A 270 18.54 -35.26 35.86
N THR A 271 18.58 -36.53 35.45
CA THR A 271 17.41 -37.42 35.31
C THR A 271 16.72 -37.71 36.65
N GLU A 272 15.47 -38.23 36.62
CA GLU A 272 14.70 -38.55 37.83
C GLU A 272 15.19 -39.85 38.50
N ASP A 273 15.52 -40.88 37.70
CA ASP A 273 16.18 -42.12 38.15
C ASP A 273 17.45 -41.86 38.98
N LEU A 274 18.39 -41.07 38.46
CA LEU A 274 19.66 -40.80 39.13
C LEU A 274 19.47 -40.12 40.49
N ARG A 275 18.40 -39.32 40.66
CA ARG A 275 18.03 -38.72 41.96
C ARG A 275 17.44 -39.76 42.91
N LEU A 276 16.63 -40.70 42.42
CA LEU A 276 16.09 -41.81 43.21
C LEU A 276 17.24 -42.69 43.73
N ARG A 277 18.20 -43.04 42.88
CA ARG A 277 19.39 -43.82 43.24
C ARG A 277 20.27 -43.10 44.26
N ILE A 278 20.44 -41.78 44.14
CA ILE A 278 21.11 -40.93 45.14
C ILE A 278 20.41 -40.96 46.51
N VAL A 279 19.07 -40.90 46.55
CA VAL A 279 18.31 -40.94 47.81
C VAL A 279 18.28 -42.35 48.42
N ALA A 280 18.20 -43.41 47.60
CA ALA A 280 18.31 -44.79 48.06
C ALA A 280 19.70 -45.10 48.68
N ALA A 281 20.78 -44.60 48.05
CA ALA A 281 22.13 -44.71 48.60
C ALA A 281 22.29 -43.96 49.95
N HIS A 282 21.57 -42.85 50.13
CA HIS A 282 21.57 -42.15 51.41
C HIS A 282 20.75 -42.85 52.49
N LYS A 283 19.60 -43.46 52.13
CA LYS A 283 18.82 -44.30 53.06
C LYS A 283 19.59 -45.54 53.53
N SER A 284 20.48 -46.07 52.71
CA SER A 284 21.41 -47.16 53.05
C SER A 284 22.72 -46.65 53.70
N GLY A 285 22.64 -45.54 54.45
CA GLY A 285 23.72 -45.04 55.32
C GLY A 285 24.91 -44.38 54.62
N LYS A 286 24.99 -44.34 53.28
CA LYS A 286 26.19 -43.85 52.59
C LYS A 286 26.34 -42.33 52.71
N GLY A 287 27.56 -41.89 53.05
CA GLY A 287 27.89 -40.48 53.21
C GLY A 287 27.94 -39.70 51.88
N TYR A 288 27.71 -38.39 51.93
CA TYR A 288 27.56 -37.55 50.74
C TYR A 288 28.76 -37.56 49.78
N LYS A 289 30.00 -37.68 50.29
CA LYS A 289 31.22 -37.82 49.46
C LYS A 289 31.24 -39.16 48.71
N THR A 290 30.83 -40.25 49.35
CA THR A 290 30.74 -41.58 48.76
C THR A 290 29.68 -41.63 47.67
N ILE A 291 28.47 -41.11 47.96
CA ILE A 291 27.39 -40.98 46.97
C ILE A 291 27.81 -40.10 45.77
N SER A 292 28.57 -39.02 46.03
CA SER A 292 29.08 -38.15 44.98
C SER A 292 30.04 -38.87 44.02
N LYS A 293 30.94 -39.73 44.54
CA LYS A 293 31.79 -40.60 43.70
C LYS A 293 30.97 -41.66 42.97
N CYS A 294 30.10 -42.41 43.65
CA CYS A 294 29.35 -43.53 43.07
C CYS A 294 28.38 -43.16 41.93
N PHE A 295 28.04 -41.88 41.76
CA PHE A 295 27.09 -41.41 40.75
C PHE A 295 27.64 -40.27 39.87
N GLU A 296 28.91 -39.90 40.03
CA GLU A 296 29.55 -38.76 39.34
C GLU A 296 28.82 -37.40 39.49
N VAL A 297 27.99 -37.26 40.53
CA VAL A 297 27.23 -36.03 40.84
C VAL A 297 27.95 -35.23 41.91
N PRO A 298 28.23 -33.91 41.74
CA PRO A 298 28.91 -33.10 42.75
C PRO A 298 28.26 -33.12 44.13
N VAL A 299 29.06 -33.16 45.20
CA VAL A 299 28.61 -33.26 46.61
C VAL A 299 27.50 -32.24 46.95
N ALA A 300 27.65 -30.99 46.52
CA ALA A 300 26.65 -29.94 46.76
C ALA A 300 25.30 -30.22 46.07
N THR A 301 25.30 -30.92 44.93
CA THR A 301 24.08 -31.36 44.23
C THR A 301 23.46 -32.58 44.92
N VAL A 302 24.27 -33.54 45.39
CA VAL A 302 23.81 -34.66 46.24
C VAL A 302 23.11 -34.13 47.50
N GLN A 303 23.76 -33.21 48.22
CA GLN A 303 23.19 -32.54 49.41
C GLN A 303 21.89 -31.78 49.08
N SER A 304 21.83 -31.08 47.94
CA SER A 304 20.62 -30.34 47.53
C SER A 304 19.45 -31.26 47.20
N ILE A 305 19.70 -32.41 46.54
CA ILE A 305 18.67 -33.44 46.25
C ILE A 305 18.13 -34.03 47.56
N ILE A 306 19.02 -34.43 48.47
CA ILE A 306 18.66 -35.06 49.74
C ILE A 306 17.90 -34.08 50.63
N LYS A 307 18.39 -32.85 50.81
CA LYS A 307 17.70 -31.80 51.58
C LYS A 307 16.28 -31.55 51.05
N LYS A 308 16.12 -31.50 49.72
CA LYS A 308 14.81 -31.33 49.07
C LYS A 308 13.86 -32.51 49.33
N TYR A 309 14.37 -33.75 49.29
CA TYR A 309 13.59 -34.95 49.62
C TYR A 309 13.14 -34.93 51.08
N MET A 310 14.03 -34.57 52.02
CA MET A 310 13.66 -34.49 53.44
C MET A 310 12.61 -33.40 53.72
N THR A 311 12.75 -32.21 53.11
CA THR A 311 11.80 -31.09 53.33
C THR A 311 10.43 -31.30 52.68
N PHE A 312 10.36 -31.84 51.46
CA PHE A 312 9.11 -31.86 50.68
C PHE A 312 8.60 -33.27 50.34
N ARG A 313 9.27 -34.33 50.81
CA ARG A 313 9.00 -35.75 50.52
C ARG A 313 8.85 -36.08 49.02
N THR A 314 9.32 -35.22 48.12
CA THR A 314 9.12 -35.34 46.67
C THR A 314 10.41 -35.12 45.88
N MET A 315 10.59 -35.94 44.84
CA MET A 315 11.76 -35.89 43.94
C MET A 315 11.56 -34.94 42.75
N LYS A 316 10.30 -34.53 42.51
CA LYS A 316 9.90 -33.73 41.34
C LYS A 316 10.39 -32.28 41.43
N ASN A 317 10.63 -31.67 40.27
CA ASN A 317 11.09 -30.28 40.20
C ASN A 317 9.93 -29.28 40.39
N LEU A 318 9.72 -28.88 41.65
CA LEU A 318 8.96 -27.67 42.01
C LEU A 318 9.37 -26.49 41.12
N ARG A 319 8.39 -25.83 40.48
CA ARG A 319 8.64 -24.70 39.58
C ARG A 319 9.04 -23.46 40.39
N GLY A 320 10.16 -22.83 40.02
CA GLY A 320 10.54 -21.53 40.57
C GLY A 320 9.49 -20.44 40.26
N ARG A 321 9.35 -19.46 41.16
CA ARG A 321 8.45 -18.30 40.97
C ARG A 321 8.92 -17.46 39.77
N GLY A 322 8.27 -17.64 38.62
CA GLY A 322 8.54 -16.87 37.41
C GLY A 322 8.11 -15.40 37.53
N PRO A 323 8.59 -14.52 36.63
CA PRO A 323 8.19 -13.10 36.62
C PRO A 323 6.69 -12.93 36.33
N LYS A 324 6.08 -11.91 36.95
CA LYS A 324 4.63 -11.61 36.80
C LYS A 324 4.24 -11.47 35.31
N PRO A 325 3.14 -12.11 34.85
CA PRO A 325 2.71 -11.99 33.45
C PRO A 325 2.32 -10.56 33.05
N LYS A 326 2.78 -10.09 31.88
CA LYS A 326 2.38 -8.80 31.28
C LYS A 326 0.93 -8.75 30.76
N VAL A 327 0.16 -9.81 30.92
CA VAL A 327 -1.24 -9.90 30.44
C VAL A 327 -2.08 -10.43 31.59
N THR A 328 -3.08 -9.66 32.03
CA THR A 328 -4.01 -10.10 33.08
C THR A 328 -4.93 -11.21 32.56
N PRO A 329 -5.50 -12.08 33.42
CA PRO A 329 -6.46 -13.09 32.99
C PRO A 329 -7.68 -12.50 32.27
N VAL A 330 -8.13 -11.30 32.68
CA VAL A 330 -9.23 -10.56 32.02
C VAL A 330 -8.85 -10.19 30.58
N LEU A 331 -7.67 -9.62 30.38
CA LEU A 331 -7.18 -9.19 29.08
C LEU A 331 -6.85 -10.38 28.17
N ALA A 332 -6.36 -11.48 28.72
CA ALA A 332 -6.20 -12.74 28.01
C ALA A 332 -7.56 -13.31 27.54
N ARG A 333 -8.60 -13.23 28.38
CA ARG A 333 -9.98 -13.58 27.98
C ARG A 333 -10.51 -12.66 26.88
N ARG A 334 -10.22 -11.36 26.90
CA ARG A 334 -10.60 -10.41 25.82
C ARG A 334 -9.88 -10.72 24.50
N ILE A 335 -8.57 -10.99 24.52
CA ILE A 335 -7.78 -11.45 23.36
C ILE A 335 -8.40 -12.72 22.73
N VAL A 336 -8.78 -13.70 23.55
CA VAL A 336 -9.41 -14.94 23.08
C VAL A 336 -10.85 -14.71 22.59
N ARG A 337 -11.58 -13.75 23.16
CA ARG A 337 -12.93 -13.37 22.72
C ARG A 337 -12.93 -12.77 21.31
N GLU A 338 -11.98 -11.91 20.98
CA GLU A 338 -11.84 -11.35 19.61
C GLU A 338 -11.61 -12.46 18.57
N VAL A 339 -10.74 -13.44 18.87
CA VAL A 339 -10.52 -14.60 17.99
C VAL A 339 -11.73 -15.54 17.94
N LYS A 340 -12.49 -15.70 19.04
CA LYS A 340 -13.77 -16.45 19.00
C LYS A 340 -14.84 -15.73 18.17
N LYS A 341 -14.86 -14.39 18.15
CA LYS A 341 -15.79 -13.58 17.35
C LYS A 341 -15.43 -13.64 15.86
N ASN A 342 -14.16 -13.38 15.52
CA ASN A 342 -13.65 -13.45 14.15
C ASN A 342 -12.32 -14.24 14.08
N PRO A 343 -12.33 -15.54 13.76
CA PRO A 343 -11.10 -16.34 13.67
C PRO A 343 -10.10 -15.87 12.60
N ARG A 344 -10.51 -15.04 11.63
CA ARG A 344 -9.65 -14.47 10.57
C ARG A 344 -8.97 -13.16 11.00
N ILE A 345 -9.25 -12.64 12.21
CA ILE A 345 -8.71 -11.38 12.70
C ILE A 345 -7.18 -11.41 12.80
N THR A 346 -6.51 -10.34 12.35
CA THR A 346 -5.04 -10.25 12.44
C THR A 346 -4.61 -9.82 13.84
N THR A 347 -3.39 -10.18 14.26
CA THR A 347 -2.83 -9.68 15.54
C THR A 347 -2.54 -8.17 15.56
N LYS A 348 -2.66 -7.47 14.42
CA LYS A 348 -2.75 -6.00 14.40
C LYS A 348 -4.17 -5.56 14.78
N ALA A 349 -5.20 -6.13 14.15
CA ALA A 349 -6.60 -5.81 14.42
C ALA A 349 -7.02 -6.18 15.86
N ILE A 350 -6.55 -7.32 16.41
CA ILE A 350 -6.79 -7.65 17.84
C ILE A 350 -6.25 -6.54 18.75
N LEU A 351 -5.06 -5.99 18.50
CA LEU A 351 -4.53 -4.89 19.31
C LEU A 351 -5.38 -3.62 19.19
N MET A 352 -5.84 -3.30 17.98
CA MET A 352 -6.70 -2.14 17.72
C MET A 352 -8.04 -2.29 18.48
N ASN A 353 -8.66 -3.47 18.47
CA ASN A 353 -9.91 -3.78 19.19
C ASN A 353 -9.76 -3.85 20.74
N LEU A 354 -8.53 -3.87 21.26
CA LEU A 354 -8.25 -3.83 22.70
C LEU A 354 -8.10 -2.41 23.25
N GLY A 355 -7.69 -1.45 22.40
CA GLY A 355 -7.53 -0.04 22.76
C GLY A 355 -6.65 0.17 24.01
N SER A 356 -6.96 1.20 24.79
CA SER A 356 -6.27 1.57 26.03
C SER A 356 -6.20 0.41 27.05
N ALA A 357 -7.26 -0.40 27.13
CA ALA A 357 -7.34 -1.59 27.99
C ALA A 357 -6.36 -2.71 27.58
N GLY A 358 -5.70 -2.60 26.43
CA GLY A 358 -4.62 -3.49 26.00
C GLY A 358 -3.28 -3.24 26.69
N GLY A 359 -3.02 -2.03 27.20
CA GLY A 359 -1.71 -1.64 27.69
C GLY A 359 -0.57 -1.82 26.67
N ASN A 360 0.69 -1.79 27.11
CA ASN A 360 1.86 -1.91 26.24
C ASN A 360 2.16 -3.37 25.85
N ILE A 361 1.26 -3.98 25.07
CA ILE A 361 1.28 -5.38 24.62
C ILE A 361 1.70 -5.46 23.14
N SER A 362 2.80 -6.17 22.87
CA SER A 362 3.25 -6.42 21.49
C SER A 362 2.35 -7.40 20.72
N ARG A 363 2.38 -7.36 19.38
CA ARG A 363 1.70 -8.33 18.49
C ARG A 363 2.09 -9.79 18.81
N GLN A 364 3.30 -10.01 19.31
CA GLN A 364 3.76 -11.33 19.75
C GLN A 364 3.29 -11.70 21.14
N THR A 365 3.09 -10.74 22.03
CA THR A 365 2.46 -10.98 23.32
C THR A 365 1.03 -11.49 23.08
N VAL A 366 0.27 -10.86 22.17
CA VAL A 366 -1.04 -11.39 21.70
C VAL A 366 -0.90 -12.79 21.10
N GLN A 367 0.03 -13.00 20.16
CA GLN A 367 0.24 -14.32 19.54
C GLN A 367 0.61 -15.41 20.56
N ARG A 368 1.43 -15.11 21.57
CA ARG A 368 1.77 -16.02 22.66
C ARG A 368 0.53 -16.32 23.51
N THR A 369 -0.24 -15.31 23.90
CA THR A 369 -1.48 -15.50 24.67
C THR A 369 -2.48 -16.39 23.92
N LEU A 370 -2.61 -16.22 22.60
CA LEU A 370 -3.41 -17.11 21.75
C LEU A 370 -2.84 -18.54 21.73
N HIS A 371 -1.54 -18.72 21.51
CA HIS A 371 -0.90 -20.04 21.53
C HIS A 371 -1.07 -20.74 22.90
N THR A 372 -0.95 -20.03 24.02
CA THR A 372 -1.20 -20.55 25.38
C THR A 372 -2.68 -20.92 25.59
N ALA A 373 -3.61 -20.20 24.94
CA ALA A 373 -5.04 -20.54 24.93
C ALA A 373 -5.42 -21.65 23.91
N GLY A 374 -4.41 -22.27 23.27
CA GLY A 374 -4.54 -23.34 22.29
C GLY A 374 -4.83 -22.91 20.86
N PHE A 375 -4.78 -21.60 20.55
CA PHE A 375 -5.08 -21.04 19.23
C PHE A 375 -3.81 -20.79 18.41
N HIS A 376 -3.76 -21.33 17.20
CA HIS A 376 -2.63 -21.24 16.28
C HIS A 376 -3.06 -20.70 14.92
N GLY A 377 -2.20 -19.87 14.30
CA GLY A 377 -2.48 -19.18 13.03
C GLY A 377 -2.15 -20.03 11.79
N HIS A 378 -3.09 -20.89 11.39
CA HIS A 378 -3.00 -21.76 10.21
C HIS A 378 -3.55 -21.09 8.94
N ARG A 379 -3.28 -21.67 7.76
CA ARG A 379 -4.15 -21.43 6.60
C ARG A 379 -5.51 -22.12 6.87
N PRO A 380 -6.66 -21.50 6.56
CA PRO A 380 -7.93 -22.18 6.60
C PRO A 380 -7.90 -23.40 5.66
N ARG A 381 -8.56 -24.51 6.04
CA ARG A 381 -8.83 -25.57 5.04
C ARG A 381 -9.86 -25.03 4.04
N ARG A 382 -9.66 -25.31 2.76
CA ARG A 382 -10.70 -25.15 1.74
C ARG A 382 -11.64 -26.35 1.86
N THR A 383 -12.94 -26.11 1.93
CA THR A 383 -13.95 -27.17 2.12
C THR A 383 -15.17 -26.89 1.24
N PRO A 384 -15.82 -27.93 0.67
CA PRO A 384 -17.15 -27.82 0.07
C PRO A 384 -18.07 -26.87 0.84
N LEU A 385 -18.65 -25.87 0.16
CA LEU A 385 -19.75 -25.09 0.73
C LEU A 385 -21.00 -25.98 0.77
N LEU A 386 -21.24 -26.58 1.94
CA LEU A 386 -22.41 -27.41 2.15
C LEU A 386 -23.58 -26.53 2.61
N GLN A 387 -24.62 -26.44 1.78
CA GLN A 387 -25.94 -26.04 2.25
C GLN A 387 -26.50 -27.16 3.14
N ILE A 388 -27.49 -26.89 3.98
CA ILE A 388 -28.07 -27.91 4.90
C ILE A 388 -28.49 -29.17 4.13
N ARG A 389 -29.11 -29.01 2.95
CA ARG A 389 -29.44 -30.12 2.03
C ARG A 389 -28.21 -30.92 1.56
N HIS A 390 -27.08 -30.26 1.27
CA HIS A 390 -25.84 -30.95 0.88
C HIS A 390 -25.22 -31.70 2.06
N THR A 391 -25.34 -31.17 3.28
CA THR A 391 -24.89 -31.87 4.50
C THR A 391 -25.76 -33.10 4.76
N LYS A 392 -27.09 -32.97 4.72
CA LYS A 392 -28.03 -34.10 4.86
C LYS A 392 -27.81 -35.16 3.78
N ALA A 393 -27.73 -34.78 2.50
CA ALA A 393 -27.51 -35.73 1.41
C ALA A 393 -26.17 -36.47 1.51
N ARG A 394 -25.07 -35.79 1.89
CA ARG A 394 -23.78 -36.44 2.11
C ARG A 394 -23.76 -37.38 3.31
N LEU A 395 -24.52 -37.06 4.37
CA LEU A 395 -24.69 -37.96 5.52
C LEU A 395 -25.55 -39.18 5.15
N ALA A 396 -26.66 -38.98 4.42
CA ALA A 396 -27.51 -40.06 3.95
C ALA A 396 -26.76 -41.04 3.04
N ILE A 397 -25.98 -40.55 2.07
CA ILE A 397 -25.14 -41.40 1.21
C ILE A 397 -24.07 -42.14 2.04
N ALA A 398 -23.42 -41.47 3.00
CA ALA A 398 -22.40 -42.09 3.83
C ALA A 398 -22.98 -43.20 4.73
N ASN A 399 -24.19 -43.01 5.28
CA ASN A 399 -24.88 -44.03 6.07
C ASN A 399 -25.37 -45.18 5.17
N ALA A 400 -25.98 -44.89 4.02
CA ALA A 400 -26.55 -45.90 3.12
C ALA A 400 -25.51 -46.82 2.44
N HIS A 401 -24.22 -46.53 2.59
CA HIS A 401 -23.11 -47.36 2.12
C HIS A 401 -22.12 -47.69 3.25
N LEU A 402 -22.47 -47.46 4.52
CA LEU A 402 -21.56 -47.67 5.64
C LEU A 402 -21.23 -49.16 5.81
N ASP A 403 -22.25 -50.00 5.63
CA ASP A 403 -22.23 -51.44 5.89
C ASP A 403 -22.12 -52.25 4.58
N LYS A 404 -21.43 -51.69 3.56
CA LYS A 404 -21.16 -52.38 2.29
C LYS A 404 -19.80 -53.09 2.33
N GLU A 405 -19.82 -54.38 2.03
CA GLU A 405 -18.65 -55.28 2.08
C GLU A 405 -17.61 -55.00 0.97
N GLU A 406 -16.40 -55.54 1.13
CA GLU A 406 -15.25 -55.21 0.28
C GLU A 406 -15.41 -55.68 -1.18
N ASP A 407 -16.15 -56.76 -1.43
CA ASP A 407 -16.49 -57.23 -2.78
C ASP A 407 -17.37 -56.23 -3.53
N PHE A 408 -18.32 -55.59 -2.85
CA PHE A 408 -19.11 -54.51 -3.43
C PHE A 408 -18.19 -53.36 -3.87
N TRP A 409 -17.27 -52.93 -3.01
CA TRP A 409 -16.32 -51.85 -3.33
C TRP A 409 -15.33 -52.22 -4.44
N SER A 410 -14.96 -53.50 -4.54
CA SER A 410 -14.14 -54.05 -5.62
C SER A 410 -14.88 -54.09 -6.96
N SER A 411 -16.22 -54.08 -6.95
CA SER A 411 -17.06 -53.89 -8.14
C SER A 411 -17.29 -52.41 -8.54
N VAL A 412 -16.78 -51.43 -7.78
CA VAL A 412 -16.97 -49.99 -8.08
C VAL A 412 -15.84 -49.45 -8.94
N LEU A 413 -16.16 -49.07 -10.17
CA LEU A 413 -15.29 -48.32 -11.07
C LEU A 413 -15.34 -46.83 -10.74
N TRP A 414 -14.33 -46.36 -10.00
CA TRP A 414 -14.13 -44.97 -9.62
C TRP A 414 -13.55 -44.15 -10.78
N SER A 415 -13.98 -42.90 -10.97
CA SER A 415 -13.40 -41.99 -11.96
C SER A 415 -13.44 -40.52 -11.54
N ASP A 416 -12.48 -39.73 -12.03
CA ASP A 416 -12.45 -38.26 -11.93
C ASP A 416 -11.65 -37.67 -13.10
N GLU A 417 -11.86 -36.39 -13.43
CA GLU A 417 -10.99 -35.68 -14.39
C GLU A 417 -9.90 -34.89 -13.65
N THR A 418 -8.64 -35.30 -13.81
CA THR A 418 -7.50 -34.54 -13.31
C THR A 418 -6.83 -33.77 -14.44
N LYS A 419 -6.61 -32.46 -14.24
CA LYS A 419 -5.81 -31.66 -15.18
C LYS A 419 -4.38 -31.56 -14.67
N ILE A 420 -3.45 -32.20 -15.38
CA ILE A 420 -2.03 -32.19 -15.04
C ILE A 420 -1.36 -31.04 -15.81
N GLU A 421 -1.04 -29.96 -15.11
CA GLU A 421 -0.40 -28.76 -15.67
C GLU A 421 1.11 -28.92 -15.79
N LEU A 422 1.68 -28.53 -16.94
CA LEU A 422 3.13 -28.48 -17.18
C LEU A 422 3.87 -27.52 -16.24
N SER A 423 3.13 -26.63 -15.56
CA SER A 423 3.67 -25.65 -14.61
C SER A 423 2.68 -25.36 -13.47
N GLY A 424 2.57 -26.28 -12.50
CA GLY A 424 1.50 -26.29 -11.49
C GLY A 424 1.15 -24.93 -10.84
N HIS A 425 -0.14 -24.55 -10.91
CA HIS A 425 -0.62 -23.25 -10.45
C HIS A 425 -0.92 -23.14 -8.94
N ASN A 426 -1.15 -24.26 -8.24
CA ASN A 426 -1.78 -24.23 -6.92
C ASN A 426 -0.87 -23.92 -5.72
N ASP A 427 0.44 -24.18 -5.81
CA ASP A 427 1.34 -23.94 -4.68
C ASP A 427 2.12 -22.62 -4.73
N VAL A 428 2.37 -22.07 -3.53
CA VAL A 428 3.24 -20.92 -3.33
C VAL A 428 4.63 -21.44 -3.01
N ALA A 429 5.44 -21.66 -4.05
CA ALA A 429 6.84 -22.02 -3.85
C ALA A 429 7.57 -20.86 -3.15
N PHE A 430 8.19 -21.16 -2.02
CA PHE A 430 9.00 -20.21 -1.27
C PHE A 430 10.47 -20.36 -1.66
N ILE A 431 11.02 -19.32 -2.28
CA ILE A 431 12.44 -19.21 -2.59
C ILE A 431 13.18 -18.43 -1.49
N TRP A 432 14.49 -18.66 -1.39
CA TRP A 432 15.43 -17.80 -0.68
C TRP A 432 16.13 -16.88 -1.67
N CYS A 433 15.87 -15.59 -1.60
CA CYS A 433 16.52 -14.57 -2.44
C CYS A 433 17.04 -13.41 -1.58
N LYS A 434 17.96 -12.61 -2.12
CA LYS A 434 18.31 -11.30 -1.53
C LYS A 434 17.20 -10.27 -1.82
N LYS A 435 17.39 -9.03 -1.39
CA LYS A 435 16.58 -7.88 -1.86
C LYS A 435 16.98 -7.59 -3.32
N GLY A 436 16.02 -7.43 -4.23
CA GLY A 436 16.24 -7.12 -5.65
C GLY A 436 16.04 -8.30 -6.62
N GLU A 437 16.64 -9.46 -6.34
CA GLU A 437 16.78 -10.62 -7.28
C GLU A 437 15.48 -11.33 -7.72
N ALA A 438 14.30 -10.77 -7.50
CA ALA A 438 12.99 -11.44 -7.58
C ALA A 438 12.50 -11.82 -9.00
N PHE A 439 13.12 -11.28 -10.05
CA PHE A 439 12.79 -11.55 -11.45
C PHE A 439 13.87 -12.37 -12.18
N ASN A 440 14.99 -12.71 -11.54
CA ASN A 440 15.99 -13.60 -12.12
C ASN A 440 15.32 -14.94 -12.53
N PRO A 441 15.58 -15.52 -13.71
CA PRO A 441 14.93 -16.76 -14.16
C PRO A 441 15.00 -17.93 -13.16
N LYS A 442 16.05 -18.00 -12.33
CA LYS A 442 16.21 -19.02 -11.27
C LYS A 442 15.26 -18.81 -10.07
N ASN A 443 14.70 -17.59 -9.94
CA ASN A 443 13.78 -17.14 -8.88
C ASN A 443 12.32 -17.00 -9.35
N THR A 444 12.02 -17.21 -10.63
CA THR A 444 10.64 -17.19 -11.16
C THR A 444 10.07 -18.61 -11.30
N ILE A 445 8.80 -18.68 -11.69
CA ILE A 445 8.06 -19.88 -12.09
C ILE A 445 7.42 -19.56 -13.44
N PRO A 446 7.67 -20.32 -14.53
CA PRO A 446 6.91 -20.18 -15.76
C PRO A 446 5.45 -20.58 -15.51
N THR A 447 4.52 -19.94 -16.21
CA THR A 447 3.08 -20.21 -16.17
C THR A 447 2.52 -20.09 -17.57
N VAL A 448 1.77 -21.08 -18.04
CA VAL A 448 1.24 -21.05 -19.40
C VAL A 448 -0.05 -20.25 -19.42
N LYS A 449 -0.11 -19.15 -20.21
CA LYS A 449 -1.26 -18.22 -20.26
C LYS A 449 -2.58 -18.91 -20.60
N HIS A 450 -2.55 -19.90 -21.49
CA HIS A 450 -3.63 -20.84 -21.72
C HIS A 450 -3.16 -22.18 -21.17
N GLY A 451 -3.66 -22.59 -19.99
CA GLY A 451 -3.02 -23.59 -19.13
C GLY A 451 -2.60 -24.88 -19.86
N GLY A 452 -1.31 -24.97 -20.20
CA GLY A 452 -0.69 -26.09 -20.90
C GLY A 452 -0.58 -27.28 -19.96
N GLY A 453 -1.24 -28.36 -20.34
CA GLY A 453 -1.46 -29.51 -19.49
C GLY A 453 -2.71 -30.23 -19.93
N ASN A 454 -2.61 -31.54 -20.12
CA ASN A 454 -3.71 -32.35 -20.62
C ASN A 454 -4.72 -32.60 -19.50
N LEU A 455 -5.98 -32.68 -19.88
CA LEU A 455 -7.02 -33.23 -19.01
C LEU A 455 -6.94 -34.74 -19.17
N PHE A 456 -6.72 -35.47 -18.08
CA PHE A 456 -6.76 -36.92 -18.08
C PHE A 456 -8.03 -37.35 -17.36
N TRP A 457 -8.82 -38.18 -18.03
CA TRP A 457 -9.85 -38.98 -17.36
C TRP A 457 -9.22 -40.35 -17.10
N GLY A 458 -9.25 -40.79 -15.85
CA GLY A 458 -8.75 -42.10 -15.46
C GLY A 458 -9.77 -42.78 -14.58
N CYS A 459 -9.91 -44.09 -14.76
CA CYS A 459 -10.72 -44.94 -13.90
C CYS A 459 -9.84 -45.95 -13.13
N PHE A 460 -10.32 -46.44 -12.00
CA PHE A 460 -9.66 -47.50 -11.22
C PHE A 460 -10.71 -48.27 -10.38
N SER A 461 -10.40 -49.52 -10.03
CA SER A 461 -11.14 -50.30 -9.03
C SER A 461 -10.18 -51.12 -8.18
N ALA A 462 -10.54 -51.43 -6.93
CA ALA A 462 -9.71 -52.18 -5.97
C ALA A 462 -8.23 -51.70 -5.84
N GLY A 463 -7.96 -50.43 -6.15
CA GLY A 463 -6.59 -49.87 -6.21
C GLY A 463 -5.82 -50.12 -7.52
N VAL A 464 -6.34 -50.96 -8.43
CA VAL A 464 -5.75 -51.24 -9.75
C VAL A 464 -6.15 -50.15 -10.76
N PRO A 465 -5.18 -49.47 -11.42
CA PRO A 465 -5.48 -48.43 -12.40
C PRO A 465 -6.01 -49.03 -13.72
N GLY A 466 -7.16 -48.52 -14.16
CA GLY A 466 -7.74 -48.83 -15.46
C GLY A 466 -7.14 -47.97 -16.58
N ASN A 467 -7.92 -47.74 -17.63
CA ASN A 467 -7.46 -46.94 -18.77
C ASN A 467 -7.35 -45.45 -18.43
N LEU A 468 -6.20 -44.86 -18.74
CA LEU A 468 -5.93 -43.43 -18.62
C LEU A 468 -6.12 -42.75 -19.98
N ILE A 469 -7.26 -42.10 -20.17
CA ILE A 469 -7.62 -41.46 -21.44
C ILE A 469 -7.18 -40.00 -21.44
N THR A 470 -6.34 -39.64 -22.43
CA THR A 470 -5.96 -38.25 -22.67
C THR A 470 -7.11 -37.51 -23.34
N VAL A 471 -7.76 -36.59 -22.61
CA VAL A 471 -8.87 -35.79 -23.11
C VAL A 471 -8.33 -34.48 -23.68
N ASN A 472 -8.32 -34.38 -25.01
CA ASN A 472 -7.82 -33.22 -25.72
C ASN A 472 -8.73 -31.99 -25.50
N GLY A 473 -8.31 -31.12 -24.57
CA GLY A 473 -8.97 -29.86 -24.22
C GLY A 473 -9.88 -29.96 -22.99
N THR A 474 -10.98 -29.21 -23.00
CA THR A 474 -12.00 -29.28 -21.94
C THR A 474 -13.10 -30.26 -22.34
N MET A 475 -13.28 -31.31 -21.53
CA MET A 475 -14.30 -32.35 -21.73
C MET A 475 -15.70 -31.76 -21.97
N LYS A 476 -16.35 -32.22 -23.05
CA LYS A 476 -17.75 -31.94 -23.41
C LYS A 476 -18.64 -33.16 -23.17
N LYS A 477 -19.97 -32.99 -23.21
CA LYS A 477 -20.98 -34.07 -23.25
C LYS A 477 -20.54 -35.24 -24.14
N GLU A 478 -20.29 -34.96 -25.41
CA GLU A 478 -20.14 -35.97 -26.45
C GLU A 478 -18.79 -36.69 -26.35
N GLN A 479 -17.78 -35.99 -25.81
CA GLN A 479 -16.47 -36.58 -25.50
C GLN A 479 -16.57 -37.45 -24.24
N TYR A 480 -17.35 -37.03 -23.23
CA TYR A 480 -17.63 -37.85 -22.06
C TYR A 480 -18.45 -39.09 -22.43
N ILE A 481 -19.48 -38.96 -23.28
CA ILE A 481 -20.22 -40.10 -23.81
C ILE A 481 -19.30 -41.04 -24.61
N LYS A 482 -18.37 -40.55 -25.41
CA LYS A 482 -17.38 -41.43 -26.08
C LYS A 482 -16.44 -42.13 -25.10
N ILE A 483 -16.08 -41.49 -23.98
CA ILE A 483 -15.31 -42.10 -22.89
C ILE A 483 -16.15 -43.17 -22.15
N LEU A 484 -17.42 -42.90 -21.90
CA LEU A 484 -18.38 -43.85 -21.32
C LEU A 484 -18.68 -45.02 -22.27
N ASN A 485 -18.74 -44.82 -23.59
CA ASN A 485 -18.94 -45.91 -24.54
C ASN A 485 -17.73 -46.86 -24.55
N ASN A 486 -16.52 -46.32 -24.38
CA ASN A 486 -15.27 -47.11 -24.27
C ASN A 486 -14.99 -47.60 -22.83
N ILE A 487 -15.91 -47.40 -21.88
CA ILE A 487 -15.68 -47.80 -20.49
C ILE A 487 -15.78 -49.30 -20.26
N ARG A 488 -16.57 -50.02 -21.08
CA ARG A 488 -16.70 -51.49 -20.99
C ARG A 488 -15.34 -52.18 -21.21
N GLN A 489 -14.59 -51.77 -22.22
CA GLN A 489 -13.18 -52.16 -22.46
C GLN A 489 -12.24 -51.81 -21.29
N SER A 490 -12.62 -50.88 -20.42
CA SER A 490 -11.86 -50.50 -19.23
C SER A 490 -12.27 -51.29 -17.99
N ALA A 491 -13.52 -51.76 -17.93
CA ALA A 491 -14.03 -52.67 -16.92
C ALA A 491 -13.57 -54.12 -17.19
N GLU A 492 -13.72 -54.60 -18.43
CA GLU A 492 -13.23 -55.89 -18.94
C GLU A 492 -11.72 -56.07 -18.69
N LYS A 493 -10.91 -55.03 -18.97
CA LYS A 493 -9.46 -55.00 -18.69
C LYS A 493 -9.11 -54.99 -17.19
N LEU A 494 -10.03 -54.54 -16.34
CA LEU A 494 -9.93 -54.64 -14.87
C LEU A 494 -10.58 -55.92 -14.33
N SER A 495 -11.02 -56.83 -15.21
CA SER A 495 -11.80 -58.04 -14.89
C SER A 495 -13.05 -57.78 -14.04
N LEU A 496 -13.59 -56.56 -14.10
CA LEU A 496 -14.91 -56.24 -13.55
C LEU A 496 -15.95 -56.93 -14.44
N GLY A 497 -16.68 -57.88 -13.85
CA GLY A 497 -17.60 -58.77 -14.56
C GLY A 497 -18.84 -58.08 -15.15
N HIS A 498 -19.86 -58.85 -15.51
CA HIS A 498 -21.04 -58.31 -16.22
C HIS A 498 -21.88 -57.28 -15.43
N GLN A 499 -21.65 -57.14 -14.11
CA GLN A 499 -22.15 -56.03 -13.30
C GLN A 499 -21.00 -55.33 -12.57
N TRP A 500 -20.97 -54.00 -12.66
CA TRP A 500 -20.07 -53.11 -11.92
C TRP A 500 -20.74 -51.74 -11.75
N THR A 501 -20.38 -51.01 -10.70
CA THR A 501 -20.98 -49.71 -10.37
C THR A 501 -20.08 -48.57 -10.82
N PHE A 502 -20.61 -47.56 -11.51
CA PHE A 502 -19.82 -46.41 -11.98
C PHE A 502 -19.94 -45.20 -11.05
N GLN A 503 -18.80 -44.55 -10.74
CA GLN A 503 -18.77 -43.33 -9.93
C GLN A 503 -18.07 -42.16 -10.64
N ASN A 504 -18.78 -41.02 -10.73
CA ASN A 504 -18.29 -39.73 -11.22
C ASN A 504 -18.83 -38.56 -10.38
N ASP A 505 -18.32 -37.33 -10.58
CA ASP A 505 -18.80 -36.16 -9.84
C ASP A 505 -20.20 -35.67 -10.28
N ASN A 506 -20.93 -34.96 -9.42
CA ASN A 506 -22.21 -34.33 -9.79
C ASN A 506 -21.99 -33.02 -10.55
N ASP A 507 -21.05 -33.05 -11.49
CA ASP A 507 -20.88 -32.13 -12.60
C ASP A 507 -22.25 -31.59 -13.09
N PRO A 508 -22.54 -30.29 -13.23
CA PRO A 508 -23.50 -29.86 -14.22
C PRO A 508 -23.20 -30.43 -15.63
N LYS A 509 -21.94 -30.76 -15.94
CA LYS A 509 -21.51 -31.59 -17.08
C LYS A 509 -21.95 -33.07 -17.04
N HIS A 510 -22.46 -33.54 -15.90
CA HIS A 510 -22.99 -34.87 -15.64
C HIS A 510 -24.47 -34.83 -15.18
N THR A 511 -25.11 -33.66 -15.05
CA THR A 511 -26.43 -33.49 -14.41
C THR A 511 -27.37 -32.42 -15.01
N ALA A 512 -26.88 -31.29 -15.54
CA ALA A 512 -27.75 -30.15 -15.96
C ALA A 512 -28.32 -30.35 -17.38
N LYS A 513 -28.79 -31.57 -17.65
CA LYS A 513 -28.25 -32.37 -18.75
C LYS A 513 -26.69 -32.25 -18.85
N VAL A 514 -26.03 -31.08 -19.10
CA VAL A 514 -24.55 -31.03 -19.42
C VAL A 514 -23.56 -29.79 -19.29
N VAL A 515 -23.70 -28.65 -18.56
CA VAL A 515 -22.57 -27.61 -18.50
C VAL A 515 -22.35 -26.68 -17.26
N LYS A 516 -21.11 -26.11 -17.07
CA LYS A 516 -20.57 -25.28 -15.92
C LYS A 516 -19.52 -24.14 -16.31
N LYS A 517 -18.82 -23.38 -15.38
CA LYS A 517 -17.97 -22.11 -15.59
C LYS A 517 -17.08 -21.57 -14.33
N CYS A 518 -15.96 -20.74 -14.39
CA CYS A 518 -15.02 -20.27 -13.23
C CYS A 518 -13.96 -19.06 -13.46
N HIS A 519 -13.15 -18.51 -12.46
CA HIS A 519 -12.39 -17.15 -12.36
C HIS A 519 -11.03 -17.01 -11.49
N GLN A 520 -10.27 -15.92 -11.04
CA GLN A 520 -10.24 -14.39 -10.70
C GLN A 520 -8.76 -13.70 -10.81
N TYR A 521 -8.06 -12.59 -10.28
CA TYR A 521 -7.92 -11.50 -9.18
C TYR A 521 -6.64 -10.50 -9.42
N CYS A 522 -6.00 -9.44 -8.74
CA CYS A 522 -6.16 -8.35 -7.63
C CYS A 522 -4.87 -7.43 -7.13
N VAL A 523 -4.95 -6.07 -6.74
CA VAL A 523 -4.18 -5.11 -5.73
C VAL A 523 -2.95 -4.06 -6.00
N THR A 524 -2.85 -2.84 -5.33
CA THR A 524 -1.96 -1.56 -5.50
C THR A 524 -1.23 -0.77 -4.25
N SER A 525 -0.73 0.54 -4.31
CA SER A 525 0.44 1.28 -3.57
C SER A 525 0.32 2.45 -2.45
N GLY A 526 1.17 3.55 -2.39
CA GLY A 526 1.28 4.68 -1.33
C GLY A 526 2.37 5.89 -1.44
N PRO A 527 2.53 6.89 -0.47
CA PRO A 527 2.89 8.38 -0.68
C PRO A 527 4.13 9.18 -0.01
N ALA A 528 4.39 10.51 -0.38
CA ALA A 528 5.15 11.70 0.22
C ALA A 528 4.88 13.09 -0.56
N ALA A 529 5.33 14.32 -0.12
CA ALA A 529 5.17 15.67 -0.80
C ALA A 529 6.42 16.25 -1.53
N LEU A 530 6.27 16.85 -2.73
CA LEU A 530 7.29 16.72 -3.80
C LEU A 530 7.54 17.95 -4.73
N THR A 531 6.66 18.96 -4.83
CA THR A 531 6.71 20.02 -5.87
C THR A 531 8.03 20.77 -6.03
N GLY A 532 8.61 21.33 -4.96
CA GLY A 532 9.86 22.10 -5.07
C GLY A 532 11.01 21.27 -5.66
N LYS A 533 11.09 19.98 -5.30
CA LYS A 533 12.09 19.02 -5.81
C LYS A 533 11.87 18.66 -7.27
N ILE A 534 10.62 18.58 -7.72
CA ILE A 534 10.28 18.39 -9.13
C ILE A 534 10.74 19.60 -9.94
N LEU A 535 10.41 20.82 -9.52
CA LEU A 535 10.81 22.06 -10.19
C LEU A 535 12.33 22.27 -10.23
N SER A 536 13.04 21.97 -9.13
CA SER A 536 14.51 21.97 -9.10
C SER A 536 15.08 20.96 -10.09
N SER A 537 14.56 19.72 -10.10
CA SER A 537 15.02 18.68 -11.04
C SER A 537 14.83 19.10 -12.51
N ILE A 538 13.71 19.77 -12.85
CA ILE A 538 13.42 20.27 -14.20
C ILE A 538 14.46 21.31 -14.64
N THR A 539 14.73 22.31 -13.81
CA THR A 539 15.68 23.38 -14.13
C THR A 539 17.14 22.92 -14.09
N GLU A 540 17.50 22.03 -13.17
CA GLU A 540 18.82 21.37 -13.11
C GLU A 540 19.10 20.48 -14.34
N ALA A 541 18.06 19.90 -14.95
CA ALA A 541 18.17 19.12 -16.17
C ALA A 541 18.23 19.97 -17.46
N GLY A 542 18.27 21.30 -17.35
CA GLY A 542 18.44 22.22 -18.49
C GLY A 542 17.17 22.48 -19.29
N PHE A 543 15.99 22.28 -18.70
CA PHE A 543 14.72 22.72 -19.28
C PHE A 543 14.36 24.14 -18.81
N GLU A 544 13.92 25.00 -19.72
CA GLU A 544 13.35 26.30 -19.36
C GLU A 544 11.87 26.12 -18.95
N ILE A 545 11.45 26.80 -17.88
CA ILE A 545 10.04 26.94 -17.52
C ILE A 545 9.60 28.35 -17.96
N SER A 546 8.82 28.45 -19.02
CA SER A 546 8.37 29.73 -19.61
C SER A 546 7.06 30.23 -19.01
N ALA A 547 6.22 29.32 -18.49
CA ALA A 547 5.03 29.65 -17.73
C ALA A 547 4.80 28.64 -16.60
N LEU A 548 4.19 29.11 -15.52
CA LEU A 548 3.81 28.32 -14.34
C LEU A 548 2.51 28.91 -13.78
N GLN A 549 1.51 28.08 -13.51
CA GLN A 549 0.29 28.52 -12.84
C GLN A 549 -0.35 27.37 -12.05
N MET A 550 -0.96 27.71 -10.91
CA MET A 550 -1.59 26.73 -10.02
C MET A 550 -3.11 26.84 -10.04
N PHE A 551 -3.78 25.71 -10.23
CA PHE A 551 -5.22 25.60 -10.46
C PHE A 551 -5.85 24.60 -9.49
N ASN A 552 -7.11 24.82 -9.12
CA ASN A 552 -7.97 23.78 -8.55
C ASN A 552 -8.89 23.30 -9.67
N MET A 553 -8.64 22.10 -10.22
CA MET A 553 -9.43 21.58 -11.33
C MET A 553 -10.77 21.03 -10.84
N ASP A 554 -11.88 21.61 -11.29
CA ASP A 554 -13.18 20.99 -11.10
C ASP A 554 -13.35 19.72 -11.96
N ARG A 555 -14.48 19.03 -11.80
CA ARG A 555 -14.71 17.76 -12.48
C ARG A 555 -14.89 17.92 -13.99
N ALA A 556 -15.53 18.98 -14.47
CA ALA A 556 -15.75 19.21 -15.89
C ALA A 556 -14.41 19.49 -16.57
N ASN A 557 -13.63 20.41 -16.02
CA ASN A 557 -12.34 20.82 -16.58
C ASN A 557 -11.30 19.69 -16.49
N ALA A 558 -11.37 18.82 -15.47
CA ALA A 558 -10.54 17.62 -15.39
C ALA A 558 -10.98 16.50 -16.34
N GLU A 559 -12.28 16.36 -16.63
CA GLU A 559 -12.77 15.44 -17.66
C GLU A 559 -12.48 15.96 -19.08
N GLU A 560 -12.49 17.27 -19.30
CA GLU A 560 -12.17 17.91 -20.58
C GLU A 560 -10.66 17.93 -20.86
N PHE A 561 -9.83 18.37 -19.92
CA PHE A 561 -8.37 18.28 -20.04
C PHE A 561 -7.91 16.86 -20.37
N LEU A 562 -8.41 15.87 -19.61
CA LEU A 562 -8.09 14.47 -19.88
C LEU A 562 -8.80 13.92 -21.12
N GLU A 563 -9.65 14.68 -21.83
CA GLU A 563 -10.26 14.22 -23.09
C GLU A 563 -9.27 14.07 -24.24
N VAL A 564 -8.07 14.67 -24.11
CA VAL A 564 -6.88 14.41 -24.94
C VAL A 564 -5.95 13.34 -24.31
N TYR A 565 -6.46 12.58 -23.32
CA TYR A 565 -5.82 11.41 -22.70
C TYR A 565 -6.73 10.18 -22.68
N LYS A 566 -7.88 10.25 -23.35
CA LYS A 566 -9.04 9.38 -23.14
C LYS A 566 -8.93 8.03 -23.89
N GLY A 567 -7.72 7.49 -24.04
CA GLY A 567 -7.46 6.05 -24.33
C GLY A 567 -6.07 5.51 -23.99
N VAL A 568 -5.23 6.33 -23.36
CA VAL A 568 -3.77 6.16 -23.43
C VAL A 568 -3.21 5.44 -22.20
N VAL A 569 -3.59 5.89 -21.00
CA VAL A 569 -2.83 5.52 -19.79
C VAL A 569 -3.24 4.16 -19.22
N THR A 570 -2.32 3.20 -19.26
CA THR A 570 -2.37 1.80 -18.73
C THR A 570 -1.89 1.71 -17.25
N GLU A 571 -1.65 0.53 -16.63
CA GLU A 571 -0.73 0.32 -15.45
C GLU A 571 -1.17 0.46 -13.95
N TYR A 572 -0.22 0.34 -12.97
CA TYR A 572 -0.25 -0.77 -11.96
C TYR A 572 0.42 -0.56 -10.54
N THR A 573 0.51 -1.70 -9.82
CA THR A 573 1.15 -2.21 -8.55
C THR A 573 1.80 -1.29 -7.44
N TYR A 574 2.89 -1.66 -6.70
CA TYR A 574 2.91 -1.66 -5.18
C TYR A 574 4.29 -1.82 -4.40
N LYS A 575 4.63 -0.92 -3.40
CA LYS A 575 5.29 -1.08 -2.02
C LYS A 575 6.41 -0.03 -1.65
N ARG A 576 6.87 0.28 -0.40
CA ARG A 576 6.35 0.30 1.02
C ARG A 576 7.43 0.54 2.16
N HIS A 577 7.27 1.58 3.01
CA HIS A 577 7.76 1.83 4.43
C HIS A 577 9.28 1.79 4.86
N LEU A 578 9.63 2.60 5.90
CA LEU A 578 10.44 2.34 7.15
C LEU A 578 11.53 3.41 7.46
N SER A 579 12.05 3.60 8.71
CA SER A 579 11.44 4.27 9.90
C SER A 579 12.34 4.24 11.19
N THR A 580 12.79 5.39 11.75
CA THR A 580 13.47 5.56 13.09
C THR A 580 13.21 6.98 13.67
N THR A 581 12.76 7.28 14.90
CA THR A 581 13.10 7.00 16.32
C THR A 581 14.38 7.62 16.91
N SER A 582 14.19 8.56 17.84
CA SER A 582 14.94 8.71 19.10
C SER A 582 13.94 9.11 20.22
N ASN A 583 14.27 8.86 21.49
CA ASN A 583 13.43 9.25 22.64
C ASN A 583 14.31 9.33 23.90
N SER A 584 14.23 10.42 24.67
CA SER A 584 14.86 10.54 25.99
C SER A 584 13.97 9.93 27.10
N GLN A 585 14.49 9.82 28.32
CA GLN A 585 13.75 9.46 29.54
C GLN A 585 14.24 10.37 30.69
N THR A 586 13.42 10.73 31.67
CA THR A 586 13.09 9.97 32.91
C THR A 586 12.25 10.91 33.83
N PRO A 587 11.79 10.56 35.05
CA PRO A 587 11.84 9.29 35.80
C PRO A 587 10.48 8.78 36.37
N ASN A 588 10.51 7.51 36.85
CA ASN A 588 9.87 6.89 38.04
C ASN A 588 8.59 7.50 38.69
N SER A 589 7.67 6.70 39.25
CA SER A 589 7.89 5.50 40.11
C SER A 589 6.82 4.39 39.87
N THR A 590 6.95 3.13 40.29
CA THR A 590 7.23 2.58 41.65
C THR A 590 8.06 1.26 41.64
N MET A 591 8.30 0.67 42.81
CA MET A 591 9.41 -0.27 43.10
C MET A 591 9.27 -1.74 42.64
N ALA A 592 10.39 -2.35 42.21
CA ALA A 592 10.70 -3.78 42.45
C ALA A 592 12.21 -4.13 42.31
N LYS A 593 12.83 -4.47 43.47
CA LYS A 593 14.11 -5.19 43.79
C LYS A 593 15.22 -5.46 42.72
N THR A 594 16.47 -5.53 43.23
CA THR A 594 17.76 -5.75 42.53
C THR A 594 18.24 -4.64 41.59
N LYS A 595 18.75 -3.54 42.18
CA LYS A 595 19.60 -2.56 41.48
C LYS A 595 21.07 -3.03 41.47
N GLU A 596 21.73 -2.90 40.31
CA GLU A 596 23.19 -2.75 40.26
C GLU A 596 23.57 -1.33 40.73
N LEU A 597 24.79 -1.11 41.25
CA LEU A 597 25.23 0.23 41.70
C LEU A 597 25.35 1.20 40.51
N SER A 598 25.05 2.48 40.73
CA SER A 598 25.17 3.51 39.68
C SER A 598 26.63 3.66 39.22
N LYS A 599 26.85 4.34 38.09
CA LYS A 599 28.21 4.62 37.62
C LYS A 599 28.93 5.51 38.62
N ASP A 600 28.25 6.54 39.10
CA ASP A 600 28.71 7.53 40.08
C ASP A 600 29.07 6.90 41.44
N THR A 601 28.28 5.94 41.97
CA THR A 601 28.69 5.19 43.18
C THR A 601 29.90 4.29 42.91
N ARG A 602 30.03 3.72 41.70
CA ARG A 602 31.19 2.91 41.30
C ARG A 602 32.46 3.75 41.10
N ASN A 603 32.32 4.97 40.59
CA ASN A 603 33.40 5.95 40.50
C ASN A 603 33.83 6.34 41.92
N LYS A 604 32.92 6.82 42.79
CA LYS A 604 33.24 7.18 44.18
C LYS A 604 33.89 6.05 45.00
N ILE A 605 33.63 4.78 44.67
CA ILE A 605 34.35 3.62 45.25
C ILE A 605 35.80 3.53 44.78
N VAL A 606 36.09 3.83 43.51
CA VAL A 606 37.45 3.91 42.97
C VAL A 606 38.15 5.18 43.48
N ASP A 607 37.49 6.33 43.47
CA ASP A 607 38.05 7.62 43.90
C ASP A 607 38.51 7.57 45.37
N LEU A 608 37.67 7.03 46.27
CA LEU A 608 38.03 6.84 47.69
C LEU A 608 39.11 5.75 47.89
N HIS A 609 39.25 4.78 46.98
CA HIS A 609 40.33 3.78 47.01
C HIS A 609 41.66 4.35 46.50
N GLN A 610 41.63 5.28 45.54
CA GLN A 610 42.80 6.06 45.13
C GLN A 610 43.24 7.00 46.25
N ALA A 611 42.31 7.62 46.97
CA ALA A 611 42.56 8.38 48.20
C ALA A 611 42.87 7.51 49.44
N GLY A 612 43.49 6.34 49.26
CA GLY A 612 44.06 5.51 50.32
C GLY A 612 43.10 4.81 51.28
N LYS A 613 41.77 5.00 51.19
CA LYS A 613 40.84 4.43 52.17
C LYS A 613 40.68 2.92 51.99
N THR A 614 40.59 2.21 53.12
CA THR A 614 40.39 0.75 53.12
C THR A 614 39.00 0.37 52.61
N GLU A 615 38.86 -0.80 51.97
CA GLU A 615 37.58 -1.30 51.44
C GLU A 615 36.45 -1.34 52.50
N SER A 616 36.82 -1.51 53.78
CA SER A 616 35.88 -1.52 54.90
C SER A 616 35.37 -0.11 55.23
N ALA A 617 36.27 0.89 55.26
CA ALA A 617 35.92 2.29 55.46
C ALA A 617 35.07 2.83 54.29
N ILE A 618 35.45 2.53 53.04
CA ILE A 618 34.67 2.87 51.83
C ILE A 618 33.28 2.24 51.90
N GLY A 619 33.19 0.96 52.29
CA GLY A 619 31.92 0.27 52.44
C GLY A 619 31.00 0.89 53.50
N LYS A 620 31.56 1.25 54.66
CA LYS A 620 30.82 1.94 55.74
C LYS A 620 30.39 3.36 55.32
N GLN A 621 31.26 4.12 54.66
CA GLN A 621 30.99 5.50 54.21
C GLN A 621 29.90 5.56 53.11
N LEU A 622 29.83 4.56 52.20
CA LEU A 622 28.90 4.58 51.07
C LEU A 622 27.68 3.65 51.23
N GLY A 623 27.53 2.96 52.37
CA GLY A 623 26.45 1.98 52.58
C GLY A 623 26.56 0.72 51.69
N VAL A 624 27.77 0.39 51.23
CA VAL A 624 28.03 -0.71 50.29
C VAL A 624 28.79 -1.84 50.98
N LYS A 625 28.39 -3.10 50.75
CA LYS A 625 29.10 -4.26 51.32
C LYS A 625 30.55 -4.32 50.83
N LYS A 626 31.52 -4.53 51.73
CA LYS A 626 32.98 -4.65 51.45
C LYS A 626 33.28 -5.56 50.24
N SER A 627 32.61 -6.70 50.14
CA SER A 627 32.78 -7.64 49.01
C SER A 627 32.40 -7.06 47.64
N THR A 628 31.45 -6.12 47.59
CA THR A 628 31.09 -5.38 46.38
C THR A 628 32.12 -4.29 46.06
N VAL A 629 32.62 -3.59 47.08
CA VAL A 629 33.70 -2.60 46.98
C VAL A 629 34.96 -3.25 46.37
N GLY A 630 35.46 -4.33 46.95
CA GLY A 630 36.64 -5.06 46.44
C GLY A 630 36.42 -5.74 45.08
N ALA A 631 35.18 -6.06 44.70
CA ALA A 631 34.86 -6.53 43.35
C ALA A 631 34.98 -5.41 42.30
N ILE A 632 34.55 -4.19 42.64
CA ILE A 632 34.67 -3.01 41.77
C ILE A 632 36.14 -2.58 41.64
N ILE A 633 36.87 -2.48 42.76
CA ILE A 633 38.29 -2.10 42.79
C ILE A 633 39.13 -3.08 41.96
N ARG A 634 38.95 -4.39 42.14
CA ARG A 634 39.66 -5.43 41.37
C ARG A 634 39.36 -5.33 39.87
N LYS A 635 38.09 -5.15 39.49
CA LYS A 635 37.69 -4.93 38.09
C LYS A 635 38.33 -3.67 37.50
N TRP A 636 38.37 -2.56 38.24
CA TRP A 636 39.04 -1.34 37.80
C TRP A 636 40.56 -1.52 37.67
N LYS A 637 41.21 -2.24 38.59
CA LYS A 637 42.64 -2.57 38.47
C LYS A 637 42.95 -3.38 37.20
N THR A 638 42.12 -4.36 36.84
CA THR A 638 42.30 -5.20 35.64
C THR A 638 41.94 -4.50 34.31
N TYR A 639 40.81 -3.78 34.26
CA TYR A 639 40.23 -3.28 32.99
C TYR A 639 40.23 -1.74 32.87
N LYS A 640 40.76 -1.02 33.86
CA LYS A 640 40.82 0.45 33.95
C LYS A 640 39.47 1.18 33.76
N THR A 641 38.35 0.46 33.87
CA THR A 641 36.99 1.00 33.67
C THR A 641 36.03 0.60 34.79
N THR A 642 35.17 1.54 35.18
CA THR A 642 34.02 1.27 36.06
C THR A 642 32.82 0.71 35.29
N ASP A 643 32.76 0.88 33.97
CA ASP A 643 31.63 0.50 33.10
C ASP A 643 31.44 -1.01 32.94
N ASN A 644 30.20 -1.44 32.70
CA ASN A 644 29.84 -2.84 32.65
C ASN A 644 30.28 -3.50 31.34
N LEU A 645 31.19 -4.48 31.43
CA LEU A 645 31.66 -5.27 30.29
C LEU A 645 30.51 -6.05 29.62
N PRO A 646 30.54 -6.24 28.28
CA PRO A 646 29.57 -7.07 27.58
C PRO A 646 29.58 -8.51 28.12
N ARG A 647 28.42 -9.02 28.56
CA ARG A 647 28.31 -10.41 29.04
C ARG A 647 28.50 -11.38 27.87
N SER A 648 29.47 -12.28 28.00
CA SER A 648 29.78 -13.30 26.98
C SER A 648 28.56 -14.16 26.64
N GLY A 649 28.12 -14.08 25.38
CA GLY A 649 26.90 -14.73 24.91
C GLY A 649 27.02 -16.25 24.75
N ALA A 650 25.89 -16.96 24.76
CA ALA A 650 25.86 -18.42 24.59
C ALA A 650 26.42 -18.85 23.21
N PRO A 651 27.21 -19.95 23.16
CA PRO A 651 27.90 -20.38 21.93
C PRO A 651 26.93 -20.75 20.80
N ARG A 652 27.38 -20.51 19.55
CA ARG A 652 26.55 -20.67 18.33
C ARG A 652 26.38 -22.16 17.98
N LYS A 653 25.14 -22.56 17.65
CA LYS A 653 24.76 -23.94 17.28
C LYS A 653 25.16 -24.40 15.87
N ILE A 654 25.59 -23.49 14.99
CA ILE A 654 26.06 -23.80 13.63
C ILE A 654 27.44 -23.18 13.50
N SER A 655 28.42 -23.98 13.07
CA SER A 655 29.80 -23.53 12.81
C SER A 655 29.86 -22.57 11.61
N PRO A 656 30.90 -21.73 11.48
CA PRO A 656 31.08 -20.88 10.30
C PRO A 656 31.09 -21.68 8.98
N ARG A 657 31.69 -22.88 8.97
CA ARG A 657 31.68 -23.82 7.84
C ARG A 657 30.26 -24.27 7.48
N GLY A 658 29.44 -24.61 8.48
CA GLY A 658 28.03 -24.96 8.29
C GLY A 658 27.18 -23.80 7.77
N VAL A 659 27.48 -22.55 8.15
CA VAL A 659 26.81 -21.35 7.59
C VAL A 659 27.20 -21.13 6.13
N LYS A 660 28.49 -21.21 5.78
CA LYS A 660 28.93 -21.11 4.38
C LYS A 660 28.28 -22.19 3.50
N MET A 661 28.15 -23.42 4.01
CA MET A 661 27.51 -24.54 3.31
C MET A 661 26.05 -24.23 2.94
N ILE A 662 25.20 -23.90 3.92
CA ILE A 662 23.76 -23.66 3.65
C ILE A 662 23.52 -22.45 2.75
N THR A 663 24.36 -21.41 2.84
CA THR A 663 24.31 -20.26 1.92
C THR A 663 24.62 -20.69 0.48
N ARG A 664 25.68 -21.51 0.26
CA ARG A 664 26.04 -22.03 -1.07
C ARG A 664 24.95 -22.90 -1.68
N THR A 665 24.33 -23.80 -0.89
CA THR A 665 23.25 -24.66 -1.38
C THR A 665 22.02 -23.83 -1.79
N VAL A 666 21.67 -22.82 -0.99
CA VAL A 666 20.61 -21.84 -1.32
C VAL A 666 20.92 -21.06 -2.60
N SER A 667 22.16 -20.62 -2.82
CA SER A 667 22.54 -19.91 -4.04
C SER A 667 22.49 -20.78 -5.31
N LYS A 668 22.70 -22.10 -5.19
CA LYS A 668 22.51 -23.05 -6.31
C LYS A 668 21.04 -23.39 -6.55
N ASN A 669 20.28 -23.65 -5.48
CA ASN A 669 18.85 -23.94 -5.55
C ASN A 669 18.06 -23.05 -4.58
N PRO A 670 17.56 -21.88 -5.03
CA PRO A 670 16.76 -20.98 -4.20
C PRO A 670 15.51 -21.62 -3.60
N ARG A 671 14.97 -22.68 -4.21
CA ARG A 671 13.74 -23.38 -3.80
C ARG A 671 13.95 -24.39 -2.66
N ILE A 672 15.19 -24.64 -2.22
CA ILE A 672 15.51 -25.64 -1.19
C ILE A 672 14.80 -25.35 0.15
N THR A 673 14.21 -26.38 0.76
CA THR A 673 13.39 -26.22 1.94
C THR A 673 14.20 -26.13 3.24
N ARG A 674 13.54 -25.67 4.30
CA ARG A 674 14.07 -25.72 5.67
C ARG A 674 14.07 -27.13 6.28
N GLY A 675 13.54 -28.14 5.59
CA GLY A 675 13.74 -29.55 5.94
C GLY A 675 15.10 -30.01 5.45
N ASP A 676 15.33 -29.88 4.16
CA ASP A 676 16.52 -30.36 3.46
C ASP A 676 17.80 -29.72 4.03
N LEU A 677 17.80 -28.39 4.27
CA LEU A 677 18.93 -27.71 4.94
C LEU A 677 19.16 -28.12 6.41
N VAL A 678 18.19 -28.74 7.08
CA VAL A 678 18.40 -29.40 8.39
C VAL A 678 18.97 -30.80 8.19
N ASN A 679 18.47 -31.55 7.20
CA ASN A 679 18.95 -32.89 6.87
C ASN A 679 20.41 -32.85 6.37
N ASP A 680 20.79 -31.84 5.58
CA ASP A 680 22.16 -31.60 5.11
C ASP A 680 23.11 -31.32 6.28
N LEU A 681 22.71 -30.44 7.21
CA LEU A 681 23.51 -30.18 8.41
C LEU A 681 23.52 -31.38 9.37
N GLN A 682 22.46 -32.20 9.42
CA GLN A 682 22.42 -33.42 10.22
C GLN A 682 23.33 -34.51 9.63
N ARG A 683 23.40 -34.66 8.30
CA ARG A 683 24.42 -35.48 7.62
C ARG A 683 25.84 -34.98 7.93
N ALA A 684 26.02 -33.65 8.03
CA ALA A 684 27.25 -33.03 8.53
C ALA A 684 27.33 -32.92 10.09
N GLY A 685 26.79 -33.92 10.82
CA GLY A 685 26.88 -34.06 12.29
C GLY A 685 26.19 -32.99 13.15
N THR A 686 25.55 -31.98 12.54
CA THR A 686 25.14 -30.73 13.20
C THR A 686 23.62 -30.67 13.39
N LYS A 687 23.11 -31.29 14.47
CA LYS A 687 21.66 -31.39 14.78
C LYS A 687 21.04 -30.03 15.17
N VAL A 688 20.29 -29.41 14.25
CA VAL A 688 19.69 -28.06 14.42
C VAL A 688 18.21 -27.98 14.03
N THR A 689 17.54 -26.89 14.43
CA THR A 689 16.11 -26.69 14.13
C THR A 689 15.88 -25.78 12.92
N LYS A 690 14.72 -25.92 12.26
CA LYS A 690 14.28 -25.07 11.13
C LYS A 690 14.31 -23.56 11.46
N ALA A 691 14.16 -23.19 12.73
CA ALA A 691 14.30 -21.81 13.22
C ALA A 691 15.77 -21.36 13.30
N THR A 692 16.69 -22.26 13.65
CA THR A 692 18.14 -21.97 13.69
C THR A 692 18.67 -21.71 12.28
N ILE A 693 18.27 -22.52 11.28
CA ILE A 693 18.52 -22.26 9.85
C ILE A 693 18.01 -20.88 9.44
N SER A 694 16.73 -20.60 9.73
CA SER A 694 16.07 -19.34 9.36
C SER A 694 16.77 -18.10 9.94
N ASN A 695 17.32 -18.22 11.15
CA ASN A 695 18.07 -17.16 11.81
C ASN A 695 19.54 -17.08 11.36
N ALA A 696 20.11 -18.15 10.78
CA ALA A 696 21.43 -18.10 10.16
C ALA A 696 21.37 -17.41 8.79
N LEU A 697 20.46 -17.85 7.90
CA LEU A 697 20.31 -17.27 6.55
C LEU A 697 19.95 -15.78 6.58
N ARG A 698 19.12 -15.34 7.54
CA ARG A 698 18.81 -13.91 7.74
C ARG A 698 20.03 -13.06 8.09
N ARG A 699 21.03 -13.61 8.80
CA ARG A 699 22.31 -12.93 9.05
C ARG A 699 23.25 -12.93 7.85
N GLN A 700 22.82 -13.49 6.72
CA GLN A 700 23.52 -13.51 5.43
C GLN A 700 22.69 -12.78 4.35
N GLY A 701 21.74 -11.92 4.76
CA GLY A 701 20.87 -11.15 3.87
C GLY A 701 19.76 -11.95 3.16
N LEU A 702 19.75 -13.29 3.30
CA LEU A 702 18.81 -14.17 2.62
C LEU A 702 17.46 -14.24 3.34
N LYS A 703 16.38 -13.99 2.59
CA LYS A 703 14.99 -14.01 3.08
C LYS A 703 14.14 -14.98 2.26
N SER A 704 13.28 -15.72 2.93
CA SER A 704 12.28 -16.56 2.27
C SER A 704 11.13 -15.69 1.75
N CYS A 705 10.88 -15.76 0.44
CA CYS A 705 9.91 -14.97 -0.32
C CYS A 705 9.10 -15.89 -1.26
N SER A 706 7.92 -15.45 -1.73
CA SER A 706 7.22 -16.15 -2.81
C SER A 706 7.94 -15.93 -4.14
N ALA A 707 8.08 -16.96 -4.96
CA ALA A 707 8.54 -16.80 -6.34
C ALA A 707 7.48 -16.07 -7.21
N ARG A 708 7.92 -15.28 -8.20
CA ARG A 708 7.03 -14.63 -9.17
C ARG A 708 6.63 -15.60 -10.30
N ARG A 709 5.40 -15.48 -10.80
CA ARG A 709 4.88 -16.27 -11.94
C ARG A 709 4.89 -15.42 -13.22
N VAL A 710 5.32 -15.99 -14.34
CA VAL A 710 5.50 -15.28 -15.63
C VAL A 710 5.01 -16.10 -16.84
N PRO A 711 4.52 -15.48 -17.93
CA PRO A 711 4.02 -16.20 -19.11
C PRO A 711 5.10 -17.06 -19.80
N LEU A 712 4.77 -18.32 -20.14
CA LEU A 712 5.62 -19.17 -20.96
C LEU A 712 5.45 -18.82 -22.45
N LEU A 713 6.32 -17.95 -22.97
CA LEU A 713 6.31 -17.50 -24.36
C LEU A 713 7.12 -18.44 -25.26
N LYS A 714 6.59 -18.78 -26.44
CA LYS A 714 7.38 -19.38 -27.54
C LYS A 714 8.22 -18.29 -28.22
N PRO A 715 9.36 -18.62 -28.88
CA PRO A 715 10.14 -17.65 -29.67
C PRO A 715 9.32 -16.91 -30.73
N VAL A 716 8.30 -17.56 -31.31
CA VAL A 716 7.33 -16.91 -32.22
C VAL A 716 6.52 -15.82 -31.52
N HIS A 717 6.07 -16.05 -30.28
CA HIS A 717 5.30 -15.05 -29.52
C HIS A 717 6.21 -13.88 -29.11
N VAL A 718 7.48 -14.16 -28.79
CA VAL A 718 8.49 -13.12 -28.51
C VAL A 718 8.70 -12.23 -29.75
N ARG A 719 8.91 -12.83 -30.93
CA ARG A 719 9.04 -12.07 -32.19
C ARG A 719 7.78 -11.26 -32.52
N ALA A 720 6.59 -11.85 -32.45
CA ALA A 720 5.33 -11.15 -32.74
C ALA A 720 5.06 -9.98 -31.77
N ARG A 721 5.39 -10.13 -30.49
CA ARG A 721 5.29 -9.03 -29.50
C ARG A 721 6.32 -7.94 -29.73
N LEU A 722 7.55 -8.29 -30.14
CA LEU A 722 8.58 -7.33 -30.51
C LEU A 722 8.28 -6.62 -31.84
N LYS A 723 7.54 -7.25 -32.78
CA LYS A 723 7.00 -6.60 -33.99
C LYS A 723 5.97 -5.54 -33.57
N PHE A 724 4.89 -5.97 -32.91
CA PHE A 724 3.82 -5.08 -32.46
C PHE A 724 4.33 -3.89 -31.64
N ALA A 725 5.16 -4.14 -30.61
CA ALA A 725 5.73 -3.09 -29.74
C ALA A 725 6.93 -2.32 -30.35
N ARG A 726 7.15 -2.43 -31.67
CA ARG A 726 8.02 -1.54 -32.46
C ARG A 726 7.22 -0.76 -33.48
N GLU A 727 6.27 -1.42 -34.14
CA GLU A 727 5.34 -0.77 -35.08
C GLU A 727 4.49 0.28 -34.36
N HIS A 728 3.95 -0.08 -33.19
CA HIS A 728 3.09 0.78 -32.38
C HIS A 728 3.88 1.48 -31.25
N LEU A 729 5.18 1.76 -31.47
CA LEU A 729 6.06 2.41 -30.48
C LEU A 729 5.99 3.94 -30.56
N ASP A 730 5.81 4.45 -31.77
CA ASP A 730 5.74 5.87 -32.12
C ASP A 730 4.33 6.27 -32.61
N ASP A 731 3.32 5.42 -32.40
CA ASP A 731 1.91 5.67 -32.69
C ASP A 731 1.36 6.87 -31.87
N PRO A 732 0.54 7.75 -32.47
CA PRO A 732 0.04 8.93 -31.80
C PRO A 732 -0.92 8.63 -30.64
N GLU A 733 -0.87 9.46 -29.60
CA GLU A 733 -1.74 9.43 -28.43
C GLU A 733 -3.24 9.47 -28.82
N GLU A 734 -3.59 10.29 -29.82
CA GLU A 734 -4.93 10.33 -30.42
C GLU A 734 -5.42 8.99 -31.01
N ASP A 735 -4.56 8.15 -31.59
CA ASP A 735 -5.01 6.85 -32.13
C ASP A 735 -5.34 5.89 -30.98
N TRP A 736 -4.52 5.87 -29.91
CA TRP A 736 -4.82 5.12 -28.68
C TRP A 736 -6.07 5.62 -27.98
N GLU A 737 -6.28 6.93 -27.97
CA GLU A 737 -7.50 7.59 -27.53
C GLU A 737 -8.74 7.12 -28.28
N ASN A 738 -8.58 6.85 -29.57
CA ASN A 738 -9.62 6.30 -30.42
C ASN A 738 -9.76 4.77 -30.32
N VAL A 739 -8.98 4.07 -29.48
CA VAL A 739 -9.13 2.62 -29.22
C VAL A 739 -10.21 2.35 -28.16
N ILE A 740 -11.23 1.58 -28.55
CA ILE A 740 -12.10 0.86 -27.61
C ILE A 740 -11.50 -0.51 -27.33
N TRP A 741 -10.93 -0.66 -26.14
CA TRP A 741 -10.40 -1.92 -25.61
C TRP A 741 -11.53 -2.83 -25.14
N SER A 742 -11.42 -4.15 -25.37
CA SER A 742 -12.41 -5.12 -24.89
C SER A 742 -11.79 -6.47 -24.49
N ASP A 743 -12.45 -7.15 -23.55
CA ASP A 743 -12.08 -8.48 -23.03
C ASP A 743 -13.28 -9.12 -22.31
N GLU A 744 -13.20 -10.42 -22.02
CA GLU A 744 -14.13 -11.11 -21.12
C GLU A 744 -13.50 -11.51 -19.79
N THR A 745 -13.79 -10.71 -18.75
CA THR A 745 -13.41 -11.07 -17.39
C THR A 745 -14.41 -11.94 -16.66
N LYS A 746 -13.96 -12.38 -15.50
CA LYS A 746 -14.54 -13.45 -14.73
C LYS A 746 -14.30 -13.10 -13.24
N ILE A 747 -15.35 -13.09 -12.42
CA ILE A 747 -15.30 -12.70 -10.99
C ILE A 747 -15.89 -13.80 -10.07
N GLU A 748 -15.05 -14.44 -9.24
CA GLU A 748 -15.46 -15.50 -8.28
C GLU A 748 -16.27 -14.92 -7.12
N LEU A 749 -17.48 -15.45 -6.90
CA LEU A 749 -18.28 -15.19 -5.69
C LEU A 749 -17.52 -15.57 -4.42
N PHE A 750 -16.81 -16.70 -4.46
CA PHE A 750 -15.99 -17.21 -3.36
C PHE A 750 -14.49 -17.18 -3.70
N GLY A 751 -13.98 -15.98 -3.97
CA GLY A 751 -12.61 -15.74 -4.45
C GLY A 751 -11.49 -16.46 -3.69
N LYS A 752 -10.58 -17.09 -4.44
CA LYS A 752 -9.44 -17.92 -3.97
C LYS A 752 -8.36 -17.19 -3.14
N ASN A 753 -8.72 -16.58 -2.02
CA ASN A 753 -7.84 -15.83 -1.11
C ASN A 753 -6.78 -16.70 -0.37
N SER A 754 -5.71 -17.09 -1.09
CA SER A 754 -4.67 -18.07 -0.68
C SER A 754 -3.70 -17.59 0.42
N THR A 755 -3.75 -16.30 0.75
CA THR A 755 -2.92 -15.62 1.75
C THR A 755 -3.61 -15.54 3.12
N CYS A 756 -4.93 -15.76 3.18
CA CYS A 756 -5.72 -15.70 4.40
C CYS A 756 -5.22 -16.69 5.47
N ARG A 757 -5.35 -16.32 6.75
CA ARG A 757 -5.04 -17.16 7.91
C ARG A 757 -6.15 -17.10 8.95
N VAL A 758 -6.27 -18.20 9.68
CA VAL A 758 -7.25 -18.40 10.74
C VAL A 758 -6.53 -18.81 12.02
N TRP A 759 -6.91 -18.20 13.14
CA TRP A 759 -6.56 -18.65 14.48
C TRP A 759 -7.54 -19.74 14.92
N ARG A 760 -7.10 -21.01 14.88
CA ARG A 760 -7.92 -22.16 15.30
C ARG A 760 -7.22 -23.00 16.36
N ARG A 761 -8.01 -23.79 17.10
CA ARG A 761 -7.50 -24.87 17.95
C ARG A 761 -7.12 -26.09 17.12
N LYS A 762 -6.31 -27.00 17.69
CA LYS A 762 -6.10 -28.35 17.14
C LYS A 762 -7.46 -29.04 16.93
N ASN A 763 -7.57 -29.86 15.89
CA ASN A 763 -8.79 -30.58 15.46
C ASN A 763 -10.00 -29.71 15.03
N ALA A 764 -10.07 -28.41 15.37
CA ALA A 764 -11.09 -27.47 14.90
C ALA A 764 -10.90 -27.05 13.42
N GLU A 765 -10.49 -28.00 12.56
CA GLU A 765 -9.93 -27.75 11.22
C GLU A 765 -10.99 -27.55 10.13
N LEU A 766 -12.13 -28.23 10.28
CA LEU A 766 -13.26 -28.25 9.34
C LEU A 766 -14.42 -27.36 9.80
N HIS A 767 -14.34 -26.77 10.99
CA HIS A 767 -15.37 -25.90 11.55
C HIS A 767 -15.62 -24.67 10.63
N PRO A 768 -16.87 -24.31 10.27
CA PRO A 768 -17.15 -23.33 9.20
C PRO A 768 -16.47 -21.95 9.37
N LYS A 769 -16.39 -21.42 10.59
CA LYS A 769 -15.69 -20.15 10.86
C LYS A 769 -14.16 -20.21 10.62
N ASN A 770 -13.61 -21.41 10.50
CA ASN A 770 -12.18 -21.70 10.36
C ASN A 770 -11.77 -22.20 8.97
N THR A 771 -12.74 -22.43 8.07
CA THR A 771 -12.50 -22.83 6.68
C THR A 771 -12.66 -21.64 5.73
N ILE A 772 -12.31 -21.86 4.46
CA ILE A 772 -12.84 -21.07 3.35
C ILE A 772 -13.83 -21.98 2.62
N PRO A 773 -15.11 -21.59 2.49
CA PRO A 773 -16.05 -22.31 1.65
C PRO A 773 -15.60 -22.25 0.19
N THR A 774 -15.52 -23.40 -0.45
CA THR A 774 -15.19 -23.58 -1.87
C THR A 774 -16.23 -24.52 -2.46
N VAL A 775 -17.05 -24.09 -3.39
CA VAL A 775 -18.14 -24.93 -3.91
C VAL A 775 -17.58 -25.87 -4.99
N LYS A 776 -17.74 -27.19 -4.83
CA LYS A 776 -17.18 -28.19 -5.78
C LYS A 776 -17.69 -27.91 -7.21
N HIS A 777 -18.97 -27.56 -7.33
CA HIS A 777 -19.64 -27.21 -8.57
C HIS A 777 -20.50 -25.96 -8.35
N GLY A 778 -20.71 -25.14 -9.40
CA GLY A 778 -21.68 -24.04 -9.35
C GLY A 778 -21.41 -22.95 -8.32
N GLY A 779 -20.14 -22.63 -8.01
CA GLY A 779 -19.76 -21.69 -6.94
C GLY A 779 -20.03 -20.20 -7.19
N GLY A 780 -21.10 -19.87 -7.90
CA GLY A 780 -21.51 -18.51 -8.27
C GLY A 780 -20.58 -17.89 -9.31
N ASN A 781 -21.07 -17.68 -10.54
CA ASN A 781 -20.24 -17.11 -11.59
C ASN A 781 -21.01 -16.16 -12.53
N ILE A 782 -20.40 -15.01 -12.76
CA ILE A 782 -20.65 -14.15 -13.91
C ILE A 782 -19.38 -14.14 -14.78
N MET A 783 -19.58 -14.35 -16.08
CA MET A 783 -18.65 -13.94 -17.13
C MET A 783 -19.12 -12.56 -17.55
N LEU A 784 -18.22 -11.60 -17.58
CA LEU A 784 -18.49 -10.21 -17.90
C LEU A 784 -17.74 -9.86 -19.17
N TRP A 785 -18.44 -9.50 -20.24
CA TRP A 785 -17.83 -8.72 -21.30
C TRP A 785 -17.94 -7.26 -20.90
N GLY A 786 -16.86 -6.52 -21.09
CA GLY A 786 -16.87 -5.08 -20.98
C GLY A 786 -15.93 -4.48 -22.00
N CYS A 787 -16.17 -3.21 -22.29
CA CYS A 787 -15.28 -2.39 -23.07
C CYS A 787 -14.99 -1.09 -22.33
N PHE A 788 -13.85 -0.49 -22.64
CA PHE A 788 -13.51 0.86 -22.20
C PHE A 788 -12.56 1.46 -23.26
N SER A 789 -12.70 2.74 -23.56
CA SER A 789 -11.53 3.58 -23.84
C SER A 789 -11.24 4.34 -22.54
N ALA A 790 -10.15 5.09 -22.44
CA ALA A 790 -9.96 5.91 -21.25
C ALA A 790 -10.97 7.09 -21.17
N LYS A 791 -11.83 7.31 -22.20
CA LYS A 791 -13.09 8.07 -22.13
C LYS A 791 -13.98 7.59 -20.97
N GLY A 792 -13.81 6.34 -20.55
CA GLY A 792 -14.37 5.80 -19.32
C GLY A 792 -14.82 4.36 -19.48
N PRO A 793 -15.36 3.75 -18.41
CA PRO A 793 -16.06 2.47 -18.53
C PRO A 793 -17.17 2.55 -19.58
N GLY A 794 -17.05 1.74 -20.64
CA GLY A 794 -18.15 1.44 -21.54
C GLY A 794 -19.16 0.49 -20.89
N ARG A 795 -20.07 -0.10 -21.67
CA ARG A 795 -21.08 -1.02 -21.12
C ARG A 795 -20.45 -2.32 -20.62
N LEU A 796 -20.79 -2.68 -19.38
CA LEU A 796 -20.51 -3.98 -18.76
C LEU A 796 -21.72 -4.90 -18.89
N ILE A 797 -21.52 -6.16 -19.28
CA ILE A 797 -22.62 -7.10 -19.57
C ILE A 797 -22.30 -8.47 -18.99
N ARG A 798 -23.25 -9.06 -18.25
CA ARG A 798 -23.20 -10.49 -17.91
C ARG A 798 -23.46 -11.37 -19.14
N VAL A 799 -22.40 -11.98 -19.66
CA VAL A 799 -22.49 -13.05 -20.66
C VAL A 799 -23.03 -14.31 -19.97
N LYS A 800 -24.34 -14.57 -20.16
CA LYS A 800 -25.03 -15.69 -19.48
C LYS A 800 -24.45 -17.05 -19.89
N GLU A 801 -24.18 -17.26 -21.18
CA GLU A 801 -23.78 -18.56 -21.74
C GLU A 801 -22.29 -18.66 -22.12
N ARG A 802 -21.92 -19.61 -22.99
CA ARG A 802 -20.59 -19.70 -23.61
C ARG A 802 -20.59 -18.87 -24.88
N MET A 803 -19.73 -17.84 -24.94
CA MET A 803 -19.61 -16.98 -26.11
C MET A 803 -19.24 -17.80 -27.36
N ASN A 804 -20.06 -17.65 -28.40
CA ASN A 804 -19.82 -18.14 -29.76
C ASN A 804 -19.78 -16.93 -30.72
N GLY A 805 -19.37 -17.12 -31.97
CA GLY A 805 -19.23 -16.02 -32.93
C GLY A 805 -20.53 -15.25 -33.21
N ALA A 806 -21.71 -15.87 -33.08
CA ALA A 806 -23.00 -15.20 -33.28
C ALA A 806 -23.38 -14.31 -32.09
N MET A 807 -23.35 -14.85 -30.86
CA MET A 807 -23.60 -14.08 -29.65
C MET A 807 -22.53 -13.00 -29.42
N TYR A 808 -21.30 -13.20 -29.90
CA TYR A 808 -20.29 -12.14 -29.91
C TYR A 808 -20.69 -10.96 -30.80
N ARG A 809 -21.05 -11.22 -32.07
CA ARG A 809 -21.57 -10.17 -32.99
C ARG A 809 -22.81 -9.47 -32.42
N GLU A 810 -23.70 -10.21 -31.75
CA GLU A 810 -24.86 -9.64 -31.06
C GLU A 810 -24.47 -8.72 -29.90
N ILE A 811 -23.53 -9.16 -29.05
CA ILE A 811 -22.99 -8.36 -27.93
C ILE A 811 -22.37 -7.06 -28.46
N LEU A 812 -21.53 -7.13 -29.49
CA LEU A 812 -20.97 -5.93 -30.13
C LEU A 812 -22.08 -5.04 -30.71
N SER A 813 -23.02 -5.61 -31.46
CA SER A 813 -24.11 -4.84 -32.08
C SER A 813 -24.99 -4.11 -31.06
N LYS A 814 -25.26 -4.73 -29.90
CA LYS A 814 -26.13 -4.18 -28.84
C LYS A 814 -25.39 -3.26 -27.86
N ASN A 815 -24.05 -3.28 -27.81
CA ASN A 815 -23.31 -2.62 -26.72
C ASN A 815 -22.04 -1.88 -27.13
N LEU A 816 -21.30 -2.31 -28.16
CA LEU A 816 -20.10 -1.60 -28.61
C LEU A 816 -20.49 -0.23 -29.20
N LEU A 817 -21.48 -0.20 -30.09
CA LEU A 817 -21.99 1.05 -30.68
C LEU A 817 -22.61 2.01 -29.64
N PRO A 818 -23.48 1.56 -28.71
CA PRO A 818 -23.92 2.41 -27.61
C PRO A 818 -22.82 2.85 -26.64
N SER A 819 -21.77 2.07 -26.45
CA SER A 819 -20.62 2.50 -25.63
C SER A 819 -19.82 3.57 -26.36
N ALA A 820 -19.49 3.39 -27.65
CA ALA A 820 -18.81 4.38 -28.47
C ALA A 820 -19.56 5.73 -28.51
N ARG A 821 -20.90 5.69 -28.54
CA ARG A 821 -21.76 6.89 -28.44
C ARG A 821 -21.73 7.53 -27.05
N ALA A 822 -21.95 6.74 -25.99
CA ALA A 822 -21.95 7.25 -24.60
C ALA A 822 -20.58 7.82 -24.20
N LEU A 823 -19.50 7.26 -24.76
CA LEU A 823 -18.12 7.69 -24.54
C LEU A 823 -17.70 8.87 -25.44
N LYS A 824 -18.51 9.35 -26.40
CA LYS A 824 -18.13 10.41 -27.37
C LYS A 824 -16.83 10.09 -28.17
N MET A 825 -16.76 8.91 -28.78
CA MET A 825 -15.61 8.51 -29.62
C MET A 825 -15.53 9.34 -30.93
N LYS A 826 -14.31 9.69 -31.37
CA LYS A 826 -14.04 10.37 -32.66
C LYS A 826 -14.45 9.44 -33.83
N ARG A 827 -14.64 9.98 -35.05
CA ARG A 827 -14.85 9.13 -36.24
C ARG A 827 -13.60 8.26 -36.49
N GLY A 828 -13.77 7.10 -37.10
CA GLY A 828 -12.65 6.18 -37.42
C GLY A 828 -12.09 5.37 -36.24
N TRP A 829 -12.77 5.36 -35.08
CA TRP A 829 -12.34 4.65 -33.87
C TRP A 829 -11.99 3.17 -34.10
N VAL A 830 -10.95 2.73 -33.39
CA VAL A 830 -10.37 1.39 -33.49
C VAL A 830 -11.00 0.47 -32.44
N PHE A 831 -11.32 -0.75 -32.83
CA PHE A 831 -11.75 -1.79 -31.93
C PHE A 831 -10.61 -2.76 -31.62
N GLN A 832 -10.30 -2.95 -30.33
CA GLN A 832 -9.35 -3.97 -29.89
C GLN A 832 -10.09 -5.18 -29.29
N HIS A 833 -9.70 -6.36 -29.76
CA HIS A 833 -10.04 -7.66 -29.19
C HIS A 833 -8.85 -8.63 -29.31
N ASP A 834 -8.91 -9.79 -28.65
CA ASP A 834 -7.85 -10.80 -28.74
C ASP A 834 -8.03 -11.75 -29.93
N ASN A 835 -7.01 -12.55 -30.25
CA ASN A 835 -7.04 -13.54 -31.34
C ASN A 835 -7.77 -14.85 -30.96
N ASP A 836 -8.83 -14.80 -30.14
CA ASP A 836 -9.68 -15.97 -29.90
C ASP A 836 -10.31 -16.45 -31.22
N PRO A 837 -10.36 -17.76 -31.51
CA PRO A 837 -11.07 -18.30 -32.67
C PRO A 837 -12.48 -17.73 -32.92
N LYS A 838 -13.23 -17.33 -31.87
CA LYS A 838 -14.55 -16.69 -31.99
C LYS A 838 -14.51 -15.31 -32.68
N HIS A 839 -13.41 -14.58 -32.50
CA HIS A 839 -13.14 -13.27 -33.08
C HIS A 839 -12.62 -13.41 -34.52
N THR A 840 -11.74 -14.38 -34.76
CA THR A 840 -11.05 -14.53 -36.05
C THR A 840 -11.85 -15.28 -37.12
N THR A 841 -13.06 -15.80 -36.83
CA THR A 841 -13.88 -16.50 -37.84
C THR A 841 -14.18 -15.62 -39.06
N ARG A 842 -14.28 -16.24 -40.24
CA ARG A 842 -14.67 -15.57 -41.50
C ARG A 842 -15.93 -14.72 -41.34
N ALA A 843 -17.00 -15.29 -40.77
CA ALA A 843 -18.27 -14.59 -40.55
C ALA A 843 -18.16 -13.43 -39.53
N THR A 844 -17.24 -13.48 -38.57
CA THR A 844 -16.97 -12.34 -37.68
C THR A 844 -16.20 -11.25 -38.41
N LYS A 845 -15.15 -11.59 -39.18
CA LYS A 845 -14.39 -10.64 -39.99
C LYS A 845 -15.25 -9.95 -41.06
N GLU A 846 -16.08 -10.71 -41.78
CA GLU A 846 -17.02 -10.18 -42.78
C GLU A 846 -18.08 -9.27 -42.15
N TRP A 847 -18.57 -9.59 -40.95
CA TRP A 847 -19.50 -8.73 -40.22
C TRP A 847 -18.85 -7.43 -39.74
N LEU A 848 -17.62 -7.50 -39.20
CA LEU A 848 -16.87 -6.31 -38.79
C LEU A 848 -16.60 -5.39 -40.00
N ARG A 849 -16.23 -5.96 -41.15
CA ARG A 849 -16.09 -5.25 -42.44
C ARG A 849 -17.41 -4.61 -42.89
N LYS A 850 -18.53 -5.36 -42.87
CA LYS A 850 -19.88 -4.84 -43.23
C LYS A 850 -20.42 -3.79 -42.23
N LYS A 851 -19.82 -3.68 -41.05
CA LYS A 851 -20.12 -2.63 -40.06
C LYS A 851 -19.05 -1.53 -40.00
N HIS A 852 -18.06 -1.55 -40.90
CA HIS A 852 -17.00 -0.55 -41.03
C HIS A 852 -16.17 -0.29 -39.75
N PHE A 853 -15.93 -1.34 -38.94
CA PHE A 853 -15.05 -1.23 -37.77
C PHE A 853 -13.57 -1.40 -38.17
N LYS A 854 -12.71 -0.41 -37.85
CA LYS A 854 -11.23 -0.54 -37.85
C LYS A 854 -10.85 -1.47 -36.68
N VAL A 855 -9.99 -2.46 -36.90
CA VAL A 855 -9.62 -3.47 -35.87
C VAL A 855 -8.10 -3.47 -35.69
N LEU A 856 -7.63 -3.44 -34.44
CA LEU A 856 -6.20 -3.42 -34.11
C LEU A 856 -5.54 -4.79 -34.36
N GLU A 857 -4.33 -4.83 -34.95
CA GLU A 857 -3.52 -6.05 -35.00
C GLU A 857 -3.06 -6.40 -33.57
N TRP A 858 -3.21 -7.66 -33.14
CA TRP A 858 -2.92 -8.05 -31.75
C TRP A 858 -1.92 -9.21 -31.64
N PRO A 859 -0.85 -9.10 -30.82
CA PRO A 859 0.12 -10.19 -30.66
C PRO A 859 -0.40 -11.24 -29.66
N SER A 860 -0.59 -12.47 -30.15
CA SER A 860 -1.11 -13.60 -29.36
C SER A 860 -0.38 -13.82 -28.01
N GLN A 861 -1.15 -14.18 -26.99
CA GLN A 861 -0.72 -14.33 -25.58
C GLN A 861 -0.24 -13.02 -24.91
N SER A 862 -0.89 -11.87 -25.15
CA SER A 862 -0.45 -10.56 -24.61
C SER A 862 -1.45 -9.73 -23.79
N PRO A 863 -2.23 -10.29 -22.83
CA PRO A 863 -3.07 -9.48 -21.92
C PRO A 863 -2.28 -8.50 -21.03
N ASP A 864 -0.96 -8.65 -20.91
CA ASP A 864 -0.05 -7.67 -20.29
C ASP A 864 0.19 -6.41 -21.14
N LEU A 865 -0.30 -6.40 -22.39
CA LEU A 865 -0.38 -5.20 -23.23
C LEU A 865 -1.81 -4.62 -23.27
N ASN A 866 -2.83 -5.34 -22.77
CA ASN A 866 -4.22 -4.86 -22.79
C ASN A 866 -4.57 -4.15 -21.46
N PRO A 867 -4.81 -2.84 -21.45
CA PRO A 867 -5.10 -2.10 -20.23
C PRO A 867 -6.33 -2.59 -19.45
N ILE A 868 -7.30 -3.24 -20.11
CA ILE A 868 -8.55 -3.65 -19.46
C ILE A 868 -8.32 -4.68 -18.33
N GLU A 869 -7.23 -5.46 -18.37
CA GLU A 869 -6.83 -6.36 -17.28
C GLU A 869 -6.46 -5.60 -15.99
N ASN A 870 -6.01 -4.35 -16.10
CA ASN A 870 -5.80 -3.44 -14.97
C ASN A 870 -7.14 -2.99 -14.38
N LEU A 871 -8.10 -2.66 -15.25
CA LEU A 871 -9.46 -2.24 -14.88
C LEU A 871 -10.23 -3.40 -14.20
N TRP A 872 -10.07 -4.61 -14.73
CA TRP A 872 -10.56 -5.84 -14.11
C TRP A 872 -9.90 -6.14 -12.78
N MET A 873 -8.58 -5.94 -12.66
CA MET A 873 -7.83 -6.09 -11.41
C MET A 873 -8.37 -5.16 -10.32
N GLU A 874 -8.73 -3.92 -10.66
CA GLU A 874 -9.36 -2.95 -9.74
C GLU A 874 -10.82 -3.31 -9.39
N LEU A 875 -11.69 -3.55 -10.38
CA LEU A 875 -13.09 -3.96 -10.15
C LEU A 875 -13.18 -5.14 -9.17
N LYS A 876 -12.35 -6.16 -9.39
CA LYS A 876 -12.29 -7.37 -8.55
C LYS A 876 -11.86 -7.07 -7.10
N ILE A 877 -11.11 -6.00 -6.83
CA ILE A 877 -10.77 -5.56 -5.45
C ILE A 877 -12.04 -5.06 -4.76
N ARG A 878 -12.77 -4.13 -5.38
CA ARG A 878 -13.94 -3.47 -4.77
C ARG A 878 -15.05 -4.47 -4.46
N VAL A 879 -15.35 -5.33 -5.43
CA VAL A 879 -16.28 -6.46 -5.27
C VAL A 879 -15.87 -7.37 -4.11
N ALA A 880 -14.58 -7.66 -3.93
CA ALA A 880 -14.09 -8.49 -2.84
C ALA A 880 -14.17 -7.84 -1.46
N GLN A 881 -14.14 -6.50 -1.37
CA GLN A 881 -14.35 -5.78 -0.12
C GLN A 881 -15.81 -5.86 0.34
N ARG A 882 -16.77 -5.71 -0.59
CA ARG A 882 -18.22 -5.75 -0.33
C ARG A 882 -18.80 -7.15 -0.03
N GLN A 883 -18.02 -8.22 -0.23
CA GLN A 883 -18.36 -9.60 0.16
C GLN A 883 -19.77 -10.07 -0.32
N PRO A 884 -20.03 -10.12 -1.64
CA PRO A 884 -21.30 -10.62 -2.20
C PRO A 884 -21.65 -12.03 -1.71
N GLN A 885 -22.93 -12.28 -1.44
CA GLN A 885 -23.42 -13.55 -0.88
C GLN A 885 -24.09 -14.48 -1.92
N ASN A 886 -24.53 -13.95 -3.05
CA ASN A 886 -25.18 -14.69 -4.13
C ASN A 886 -24.82 -14.09 -5.51
N ILE A 887 -25.27 -14.72 -6.61
CA ILE A 887 -24.89 -14.31 -7.99
C ILE A 887 -25.54 -12.98 -8.40
N ILE A 888 -26.74 -12.69 -7.91
CA ILE A 888 -27.48 -11.46 -8.23
C ILE A 888 -26.78 -10.27 -7.55
N ALA A 889 -26.57 -10.36 -6.23
CA ALA A 889 -25.78 -9.40 -5.47
C ALA A 889 -24.33 -9.24 -6.00
N LEU A 890 -23.74 -10.30 -6.55
CA LEU A 890 -22.43 -10.21 -7.22
C LEU A 890 -22.51 -9.40 -8.53
N GLU A 891 -23.57 -9.57 -9.32
CA GLU A 891 -23.80 -8.84 -10.57
C GLU A 891 -24.12 -7.36 -10.30
N GLU A 892 -25.04 -7.09 -9.38
CA GLU A 892 -25.39 -5.75 -8.89
C GLU A 892 -24.14 -5.02 -8.38
N ILE A 893 -23.36 -5.64 -7.48
CA ILE A 893 -22.12 -5.05 -6.97
C ILE A 893 -21.08 -4.87 -8.09
N CYS A 894 -21.02 -5.73 -9.11
CA CYS A 894 -20.12 -5.50 -10.25
C CYS A 894 -20.58 -4.35 -11.14
N MET A 895 -21.88 -4.18 -11.37
CA MET A 895 -22.44 -3.06 -12.15
C MET A 895 -22.31 -1.74 -11.40
N GLU A 896 -22.64 -1.71 -10.11
CA GLU A 896 -22.41 -0.58 -9.21
C GLU A 896 -20.94 -0.17 -9.17
N GLU A 897 -20.03 -1.10 -8.86
CA GLU A 897 -18.61 -0.77 -8.71
C GLU A 897 -17.96 -0.43 -10.05
N TRP A 898 -18.49 -0.91 -11.19
CA TRP A 898 -18.10 -0.51 -12.55
C TRP A 898 -18.55 0.90 -12.90
N ALA A 899 -19.80 1.28 -12.57
CA ALA A 899 -20.27 2.66 -12.70
C ALA A 899 -19.52 3.63 -11.76
N LYS A 900 -18.97 3.12 -10.64
CA LYS A 900 -18.06 3.84 -9.73
C LYS A 900 -16.58 3.70 -10.09
N LEU A 901 -16.21 3.01 -11.17
CA LEU A 901 -14.90 3.22 -11.78
C LEU A 901 -15.00 4.57 -12.49
N PRO A 902 -14.23 5.61 -12.10
CA PRO A 902 -14.37 6.90 -12.74
C PRO A 902 -14.06 6.80 -14.24
N ALA A 903 -14.71 7.62 -15.05
CA ALA A 903 -14.03 8.18 -16.22
C ALA A 903 -12.74 8.79 -15.70
N THR A 904 -11.61 8.14 -16.03
CA THR A 904 -10.26 8.36 -15.50
C THR A 904 -10.17 8.51 -13.96
N SER A 905 -9.58 7.54 -13.25
CA SER A 905 -9.15 7.77 -11.84
C SER A 905 -8.14 8.91 -11.69
N MET A 906 -7.56 9.40 -12.80
CA MET A 906 -6.79 10.63 -12.87
C MET A 906 -7.63 11.90 -12.74
N VAL A 907 -8.91 11.93 -13.15
CA VAL A 907 -9.85 13.03 -12.82
C VAL A 907 -10.00 13.14 -11.32
N ALA A 908 -10.26 12.02 -10.65
CA ALA A 908 -10.40 11.98 -9.18
C ALA A 908 -9.10 12.34 -8.43
N GLU A 909 -7.95 12.29 -9.09
CA GLU A 909 -6.67 12.75 -8.56
C GLU A 909 -6.43 14.24 -8.85
N LEU A 910 -6.69 14.72 -10.07
CA LEU A 910 -6.58 16.14 -10.43
C LEU A 910 -7.57 17.02 -9.66
N CYS A 911 -8.78 16.52 -9.38
CA CYS A 911 -9.77 17.19 -8.52
C CYS A 911 -9.53 17.00 -7.01
N SER A 912 -8.46 16.32 -6.58
CA SER A 912 -8.24 16.03 -5.15
C SER A 912 -7.58 17.16 -4.34
N GLY A 913 -7.14 18.22 -5.03
CA GLY A 913 -6.46 19.37 -4.45
C GLY A 913 -5.84 20.25 -5.55
N PRO A 914 -4.96 21.21 -5.19
CA PRO A 914 -4.32 22.09 -6.16
C PRO A 914 -3.31 21.34 -7.04
N CYS A 915 -3.34 21.58 -8.34
CA CYS A 915 -2.32 21.12 -9.29
C CYS A 915 -1.54 22.31 -9.86
N MET A 916 -0.28 22.11 -10.27
CA MET A 916 0.55 23.16 -10.86
C MET A 916 0.91 22.79 -12.29
N ALA A 917 0.37 23.54 -13.26
CA ALA A 917 0.70 23.41 -14.68
C ALA A 917 1.91 24.27 -15.02
N LEU A 918 2.72 23.79 -15.97
CA LEU A 918 3.97 24.39 -16.42
C LEU A 918 4.03 24.30 -17.95
N GLU A 919 4.48 25.36 -18.62
CA GLU A 919 4.98 25.29 -19.99
C GLU A 919 6.51 25.06 -19.93
N ILE A 920 6.97 24.00 -20.59
CA ILE A 920 8.38 23.58 -20.59
C ILE A 920 8.98 23.71 -21.99
N HIS A 921 10.15 24.37 -22.07
CA HIS A 921 10.87 24.68 -23.31
C HIS A 921 12.24 23.98 -23.37
N SER A 922 12.56 23.40 -24.54
CA SER A 922 13.86 22.83 -24.91
C SER A 922 13.85 22.44 -26.39
N ALA A 923 15.01 22.35 -27.06
CA ALA A 923 15.07 21.87 -28.45
C ALA A 923 14.57 20.41 -28.54
N GLY A 924 13.36 20.18 -29.07
CA GLY A 924 12.66 18.89 -29.01
C GLY A 924 12.07 18.57 -27.63
N ALA A 925 11.48 19.58 -26.96
CA ALA A 925 11.00 19.50 -25.58
C ALA A 925 10.12 18.27 -25.29
N PRO A 926 9.07 17.94 -26.07
CA PRO A 926 8.15 16.84 -25.72
C PRO A 926 8.89 15.51 -25.54
N LYS A 927 9.73 15.13 -26.52
CA LYS A 927 10.49 13.87 -26.44
C LYS A 927 11.50 13.86 -25.29
N LYS A 928 12.33 14.92 -25.16
CA LYS A 928 13.34 15.00 -24.08
C LYS A 928 12.71 15.02 -22.70
N PHE A 929 11.63 15.77 -22.53
CA PHE A 929 10.94 15.92 -21.26
C PHE A 929 10.15 14.66 -20.87
N ARG A 930 9.47 14.02 -21.83
CA ARG A 930 8.86 12.69 -21.66
C ARG A 930 9.90 11.64 -21.24
N GLU A 931 11.09 11.68 -21.81
CA GLU A 931 12.21 10.81 -21.43
C GLU A 931 12.80 11.11 -20.03
N PHE A 932 12.71 12.36 -19.57
CA PHE A 932 13.13 12.85 -18.25
C PHE A 932 12.09 12.61 -17.14
N CYS A 933 10.80 12.69 -17.47
CA CYS A 933 9.69 12.21 -16.65
C CYS A 933 9.70 10.69 -16.53
N GLY A 934 10.00 10.00 -17.64
CA GLY A 934 10.06 8.56 -17.76
C GLY A 934 8.68 7.88 -17.94
N PRO A 935 8.64 6.53 -17.86
CA PRO A 935 7.41 5.76 -18.04
C PRO A 935 6.27 6.15 -17.08
N ALA A 936 5.02 5.98 -17.53
CA ALA A 936 3.83 6.38 -16.80
C ALA A 936 3.66 5.68 -15.44
N ASP A 937 3.92 4.36 -15.33
CA ASP A 937 4.00 3.64 -14.05
C ASP A 937 5.33 3.89 -13.29
N PRO A 938 5.26 4.45 -12.06
CA PRO A 938 6.41 4.57 -11.17
C PRO A 938 7.11 3.25 -10.79
N GLU A 939 6.47 2.08 -10.87
CA GLU A 939 7.16 0.79 -10.69
C GLU A 939 8.00 0.40 -11.91
N ILE A 940 7.59 0.75 -13.13
CA ILE A 940 8.35 0.49 -14.36
C ILE A 940 9.48 1.51 -14.49
N ALA A 941 9.20 2.79 -14.25
CA ALA A 941 10.21 3.84 -14.22
C ALA A 941 11.33 3.48 -13.22
N ARG A 942 11.01 3.00 -12.01
CA ARG A 942 11.99 2.51 -11.01
C ARG A 942 12.81 1.29 -11.42
N HIS A 943 12.41 0.53 -12.44
CA HIS A 943 13.20 -0.61 -12.97
C HIS A 943 13.98 -0.28 -14.24
N LEU A 944 13.45 0.61 -15.11
CA LEU A 944 14.07 0.95 -16.39
C LEU A 944 14.91 2.23 -16.36
N ARG A 945 14.44 3.27 -15.66
CA ARG A 945 15.06 4.60 -15.59
C ARG A 945 14.89 5.18 -14.16
N PRO A 946 15.58 4.66 -13.14
CA PRO A 946 15.30 4.95 -11.73
C PRO A 946 15.55 6.41 -11.29
N THR A 947 16.13 7.24 -12.16
CA THR A 947 16.43 8.66 -11.95
C THR A 947 15.34 9.61 -12.46
N THR A 948 14.30 9.14 -13.15
CA THR A 948 13.28 10.02 -13.76
C THR A 948 12.26 10.53 -12.75
N LEU A 949 11.58 11.65 -13.05
CA LEU A 949 10.62 12.26 -12.12
C LEU A 949 9.52 11.27 -11.65
N ARG A 950 8.91 10.53 -12.58
CA ARG A 950 7.88 9.53 -12.26
C ARG A 950 8.45 8.36 -11.42
N ALA A 951 9.74 8.00 -11.58
CA ALA A 951 10.42 6.99 -10.76
C ALA A 951 10.75 7.48 -9.34
N LEU A 952 11.25 8.70 -9.20
CA LEU A 952 11.63 9.29 -7.92
C LEU A 952 10.39 9.59 -7.08
N TYR A 953 9.39 10.21 -7.69
CA TYR A 953 8.30 10.90 -6.99
C TYR A 953 6.95 10.18 -7.06
N GLY A 954 6.67 9.38 -8.11
CA GLY A 954 5.36 8.77 -8.31
C GLY A 954 4.98 7.66 -7.30
N LYS A 955 3.78 7.75 -6.72
CA LYS A 955 3.19 6.84 -5.74
C LYS A 955 2.65 5.54 -6.38
N ASN A 956 1.99 5.69 -7.53
CA ASN A 956 1.44 4.66 -8.43
C ASN A 956 1.11 5.33 -9.79
N LYS A 957 0.62 4.60 -10.81
CA LYS A 957 0.31 5.20 -12.12
C LYS A 957 -0.70 6.37 -12.09
N VAL A 958 -1.74 6.33 -11.25
CA VAL A 958 -2.68 7.48 -11.14
C VAL A 958 -1.96 8.65 -10.48
N GLN A 959 -1.27 8.35 -9.37
CA GLN A 959 -0.48 9.29 -8.61
C GLN A 959 1.00 9.25 -9.05
N ASN A 960 1.28 9.57 -10.31
CA ASN A 960 2.62 9.41 -10.91
C ASN A 960 3.53 10.65 -10.76
N ALA A 961 3.26 11.51 -9.78
CA ALA A 961 3.85 12.84 -9.53
C ALA A 961 3.61 13.86 -10.64
N VAL A 962 4.05 13.57 -11.87
CA VAL A 962 3.96 14.48 -13.01
C VAL A 962 3.17 13.90 -14.17
N HIS A 963 2.19 14.70 -14.61
CA HIS A 963 1.77 14.70 -15.99
C HIS A 963 2.86 15.31 -16.85
N CYS A 964 3.05 14.78 -18.05
CA CYS A 964 3.72 15.49 -19.13
C CYS A 964 3.08 15.05 -20.43
N THR A 965 3.00 15.94 -21.40
CA THR A 965 2.43 15.61 -22.72
C THR A 965 3.13 14.41 -23.33
N ASP A 966 2.39 13.40 -23.77
CA ASP A 966 3.02 12.23 -24.39
C ASP A 966 3.18 12.40 -25.93
N LEU A 967 2.53 13.37 -26.60
CA LEU A 967 2.86 13.85 -27.98
C LEU A 967 3.48 15.25 -28.10
N PRO A 968 4.15 15.57 -29.23
CA PRO A 968 4.46 16.95 -29.61
C PRO A 968 3.25 17.83 -29.94
N GLU A 969 2.25 17.29 -30.63
CA GLU A 969 1.12 18.05 -31.19
C GLU A 969 0.19 18.56 -30.08
N ASP A 970 -0.12 17.70 -29.10
CA ASP A 970 -1.01 18.01 -27.98
C ASP A 970 -0.38 19.00 -26.97
N GLY A 971 0.94 19.12 -26.94
CA GLY A 971 1.65 19.93 -25.93
C GLY A 971 1.30 21.41 -26.01
N LEU A 972 1.07 21.89 -27.24
CA LEU A 972 0.62 23.25 -27.51
C LEU A 972 -0.86 23.45 -27.17
N LEU A 973 -1.71 22.43 -27.37
CA LEU A 973 -3.13 22.44 -27.00
C LEU A 973 -3.31 22.46 -25.47
N GLU A 974 -2.52 21.68 -24.73
CA GLU A 974 -2.56 21.64 -23.26
C GLU A 974 -2.08 22.94 -22.62
N VAL A 975 -1.02 23.54 -23.17
CA VAL A 975 -0.54 24.86 -22.72
C VAL A 975 -1.60 25.92 -23.01
N GLN A 976 -2.29 25.88 -24.15
CA GLN A 976 -3.47 26.73 -24.39
C GLN A 976 -4.62 26.42 -23.43
N TYR A 977 -4.86 25.16 -23.07
CA TYR A 977 -5.92 24.82 -22.12
C TYR A 977 -5.70 25.50 -20.76
N PHE A 978 -4.54 25.29 -20.12
CA PHE A 978 -4.26 25.91 -18.82
C PHE A 978 -4.06 27.42 -18.89
N PHE A 979 -3.25 27.91 -19.84
CA PHE A 979 -2.80 29.30 -19.84
C PHE A 979 -3.64 30.23 -20.74
N LYS A 980 -4.74 29.76 -21.34
CA LYS A 980 -5.63 30.59 -22.17
C LYS A 980 -7.11 30.27 -22.00
N ILE A 981 -7.48 29.02 -21.70
CA ILE A 981 -8.89 28.61 -21.47
C ILE A 981 -9.25 28.60 -19.98
N LEU A 982 -8.31 28.26 -19.08
CA LEU A 982 -8.50 28.28 -17.62
C LEU A 982 -7.92 29.52 -16.91
N ASP A 983 -7.34 30.47 -17.66
CA ASP A 983 -6.79 31.75 -17.15
C ASP A 983 -7.70 32.97 -17.48
N GLY A 984 -8.94 32.70 -17.95
CA GLY A 984 -9.98 33.68 -18.28
C GLY A 984 -11.37 33.16 -17.92
#